data_AF-A0A8B8S6M9-F1
#
_entry.id   AF-A0A8B8S6M9-F1
#
_cell.length_a   1.000
_cell.length_b   1.000
_cell.length_c   1.000
_cell.angle_alpha   90.00
_cell.angle_beta   90.00
_cell.angle_gamma   90.00
#
_symmetry.space_group_name_H-M   'P 1'
#
loop_
_entity.id
_entity.type
_entity.pdbx_description
1 polymer ?
#
loop_
_entity_poly.entity_id
_entity_poly.type
_entity_poly.pdbx_seq_one_letter_code
_entity_poly.pdbx_strand_id
1 'polypeptide(L)'
;MSPEPVPPPPPPPCRGGDCGEPFAQRAEKGDEAFRAGEYETAAELFRSALAGLAQPDRGLCLRLGDTLARAGRLPEALGAFRGAARLGALRPDELGELAAGLARALGPHERRPPAGKAGRAPEEAPSRGPSASAPSAPRDLLGCPRCQRLLHKPVTLPCGLTVCKRCAEPGRPPARRVNVVLSGLLEKCFPAECRSRRLAGQARSLQRQQQPEAALLRCHQALDLAPGDNSLLLLRAELYLTVRNYEQALQDASAVCQNEPLLPKGHHVKALALSGLGRSKEVLKEFLYCLALNPESNPVKKEAQKNPSEKPDVFRNTSSSVLYFVLGLHCEEDKAVLESILPGAPSTGLKRQFPNDLEDSHDLTAPGKVPRTEAESSPQRNVSSDMGESAELPIDAADFECALCMRLLFEPVTTPCGHTFCLKCLERCLDHAPHCPLCKEKLSELLASRNFNVTTLAEELIVRYLSDELSDRKRIYDEEMTELSNLTRDVPIFVCAMAFPTVPCPLHVFEPRYRLMIRRCMETGTRRFGMCLSAEHAGISEYGCMLEIKDVRTFPDGSSVVDAVGISRFRVLSHRHRDGYNTADIEYLEDEKVEGSEYEELTTLHDSVYQQSVSWFTSLQDHMKEQILSHFGLMPDRELEPQSNPSGPAWSWWILAVLPLERKAQLAILGMVSLKDRLLAIRRILVIITRKMNSRQELVTSRERNN
;
A
#
# COMPACT_ATOMS: atom_id res chain seq x y z
N MET A 1 -15.88 -48.68 -27.74
CA MET A 1 -16.67 -48.13 -28.87
C MET A 1 -17.53 -47.03 -28.30
N SER A 2 -17.05 -45.80 -28.41
CA SER A 2 -17.71 -44.61 -27.88
C SER A 2 -18.45 -43.90 -29.03
N PRO A 3 -19.62 -43.29 -28.79
CA PRO A 3 -20.49 -42.79 -29.84
C PRO A 3 -19.94 -41.50 -30.46
N GLU A 4 -20.17 -41.33 -31.77
CA GLU A 4 -19.82 -40.11 -32.52
C GLU A 4 -20.62 -38.89 -32.02
N PRO A 5 -20.05 -37.67 -32.08
CA PRO A 5 -20.75 -36.45 -31.72
C PRO A 5 -21.75 -36.02 -32.81
N VAL A 6 -22.98 -35.71 -32.39
CA VAL A 6 -24.07 -35.18 -33.22
C VAL A 6 -23.71 -33.77 -33.74
N PRO A 7 -23.93 -33.44 -35.04
CA PRO A 7 -23.67 -32.10 -35.56
C PRO A 7 -24.72 -31.08 -35.09
N PRO A 8 -24.36 -29.78 -34.98
CA PRO A 8 -25.29 -28.75 -34.52
C PRO A 8 -26.41 -28.46 -35.54
N PRO A 9 -27.57 -27.94 -35.09
CA PRO A 9 -28.71 -27.69 -35.97
C PRO A 9 -28.45 -26.50 -36.91
N PRO A 10 -29.10 -26.45 -38.09
CA PRO A 10 -28.94 -25.36 -39.03
C PRO A 10 -29.59 -24.06 -38.49
N PRO A 11 -29.09 -22.87 -38.89
CA PRO A 11 -29.62 -21.59 -38.45
C PRO A 11 -31.05 -21.34 -38.99
N PRO A 12 -31.86 -20.49 -38.32
CA PRO A 12 -33.25 -20.26 -38.69
C PRO A 12 -33.38 -19.51 -40.03
N PRO A 13 -34.48 -19.70 -40.78
CA PRO A 13 -34.68 -19.00 -42.05
C PRO A 13 -34.98 -17.52 -41.81
N CYS A 14 -34.37 -16.65 -42.62
CA CYS A 14 -34.59 -15.21 -42.60
C CYS A 14 -36.09 -14.89 -42.76
N ARG A 15 -36.66 -14.15 -41.80
CA ARG A 15 -37.98 -13.55 -41.92
C ARG A 15 -37.87 -12.26 -42.74
N GLY A 16 -38.62 -12.19 -43.83
CA GLY A 16 -39.07 -10.93 -44.44
C GLY A 16 -38.32 -10.49 -45.69
N GLY A 17 -38.86 -10.89 -46.85
CA GLY A 17 -38.94 -10.14 -48.11
C GLY A 17 -37.73 -9.36 -48.61
N ASP A 18 -36.87 -9.99 -49.41
CA ASP A 18 -36.58 -9.54 -50.79
C ASP A 18 -35.86 -10.67 -51.58
N CYS A 19 -36.66 -11.58 -52.13
CA CYS A 19 -36.16 -12.65 -53.00
C CYS A 19 -36.26 -12.18 -54.45
N GLY A 20 -35.23 -11.50 -54.96
CA GLY A 20 -35.22 -11.10 -56.37
C GLY A 20 -33.94 -10.52 -56.95
N GLU A 21 -32.95 -10.10 -56.15
CA GLU A 21 -31.74 -9.48 -56.73
C GLU A 21 -30.64 -10.51 -57.08
N PRO A 22 -30.11 -10.51 -58.32
CA PRO A 22 -28.96 -11.31 -58.71
C PRO A 22 -27.75 -11.09 -57.78
N PHE A 23 -27.02 -12.16 -57.44
CA PHE A 23 -25.80 -12.10 -56.63
C PHE A 23 -24.82 -10.99 -57.10
N ALA A 24 -24.66 -10.84 -58.42
CA ALA A 24 -23.82 -9.81 -59.02
C ALA A 24 -24.26 -8.38 -58.64
N GLN A 25 -25.57 -8.11 -58.57
CA GLN A 25 -26.09 -6.79 -58.19
C GLN A 25 -25.86 -6.47 -56.71
N ARG A 26 -25.85 -7.47 -55.82
CA ARG A 26 -25.55 -7.23 -54.39
C ARG A 26 -24.07 -6.93 -54.14
N ALA A 27 -23.17 -7.62 -54.85
CA ALA A 27 -21.74 -7.31 -54.78
C ALA A 27 -21.43 -5.92 -55.36
N GLU A 28 -22.08 -5.55 -56.46
CA GLU A 28 -21.92 -4.24 -57.10
C GLU A 28 -22.45 -3.10 -56.21
N LYS A 29 -23.62 -3.26 -55.59
CA LYS A 29 -24.13 -2.32 -54.58
C LYS A 29 -23.22 -2.22 -53.35
N GLY A 30 -22.61 -3.34 -52.94
CA GLY A 30 -21.60 -3.34 -51.88
C GLY A 30 -20.37 -2.52 -52.27
N ASP A 31 -19.90 -2.65 -53.51
CA ASP A 31 -18.77 -1.88 -54.04
C ASP A 31 -19.12 -0.38 -54.18
N GLU A 32 -20.37 -0.04 -54.50
CA GLU A 32 -20.88 1.34 -54.52
C GLU A 32 -20.94 1.94 -53.12
N ALA A 33 -21.51 1.24 -52.14
CA ALA A 33 -21.54 1.67 -50.74
C ALA A 33 -20.13 1.84 -50.16
N PHE A 34 -19.20 0.94 -50.53
CA PHE A 34 -17.80 1.05 -50.12
C PHE A 34 -17.13 2.30 -50.71
N ARG A 35 -17.38 2.61 -51.99
CA ARG A 35 -16.90 3.84 -52.64
C ARG A 35 -17.52 5.10 -52.06
N ALA A 36 -18.78 5.03 -51.61
CA ALA A 36 -19.48 6.12 -50.93
C ALA A 36 -18.99 6.35 -49.48
N GLY A 37 -18.17 5.46 -48.92
CA GLY A 37 -17.67 5.54 -47.54
C GLY A 37 -18.63 5.00 -46.49
N GLU A 38 -19.72 4.34 -46.90
CA GLU A 38 -20.71 3.73 -46.03
C GLU A 38 -20.29 2.30 -45.65
N TYR A 39 -19.22 2.20 -44.87
CA TYR A 39 -18.51 0.93 -44.64
C TYR A 39 -19.32 -0.14 -43.89
N GLU A 40 -20.21 0.25 -42.97
CA GLU A 40 -21.09 -0.70 -42.26
C GLU A 40 -22.15 -1.29 -43.21
N THR A 41 -22.80 -0.44 -44.00
CA THR A 41 -23.77 -0.85 -45.02
C THR A 41 -23.11 -1.76 -46.07
N ALA A 42 -21.90 -1.40 -46.52
CA ALA A 42 -21.12 -2.23 -47.45
C ALA A 42 -20.76 -3.60 -46.84
N ALA A 43 -20.37 -3.65 -45.56
CA ALA A 43 -20.06 -4.91 -44.88
C ALA A 43 -21.29 -5.84 -44.75
N GLU A 44 -22.47 -5.28 -44.49
CA GLU A 44 -23.72 -6.06 -44.46
C GLU A 44 -24.10 -6.59 -45.85
N LEU A 45 -23.96 -5.79 -46.90
CA LEU A 45 -24.20 -6.19 -48.28
C LEU A 45 -23.26 -7.31 -48.74
N PHE A 46 -21.95 -7.21 -48.44
CA PHE A 46 -20.98 -8.26 -48.76
C PHE A 46 -21.18 -9.53 -47.93
N ARG A 47 -21.56 -9.40 -46.65
CA ARG A 47 -21.90 -10.54 -45.79
C ARG A 47 -23.15 -11.27 -46.29
N SER A 48 -24.17 -10.53 -46.72
CA SER A 48 -25.39 -11.07 -47.34
C SER A 48 -25.08 -11.76 -48.68
N ALA A 49 -24.22 -11.14 -49.52
CA ALA A 49 -23.76 -11.74 -50.78
C ALA A 49 -22.99 -13.05 -50.56
N LEU A 50 -22.13 -13.13 -49.53
CA LEU A 50 -21.42 -14.36 -49.16
C LEU A 50 -22.35 -15.45 -48.62
N ALA A 51 -23.40 -15.08 -47.88
CA ALA A 51 -24.37 -16.04 -47.35
C ALA A 51 -25.23 -16.71 -48.45
N GLY A 52 -25.39 -16.05 -49.59
CA GLY A 52 -26.11 -16.57 -50.75
C GLY A 52 -25.31 -17.53 -51.64
N LEU A 53 -24.02 -17.76 -51.36
CA LEU A 53 -23.16 -18.64 -52.16
C LEU A 53 -23.00 -20.03 -51.53
N ALA A 54 -22.98 -21.07 -52.38
CA ALA A 54 -22.72 -22.44 -51.95
C ALA A 54 -21.25 -22.68 -51.53
N GLN A 55 -20.32 -21.86 -52.00
CA GLN A 55 -18.93 -21.83 -51.56
C GLN A 55 -18.47 -20.39 -51.34
N PRO A 56 -17.64 -20.11 -50.31
CA PRO A 56 -17.14 -18.78 -50.06
C PRO A 56 -16.23 -18.32 -51.21
N ASP A 57 -16.52 -17.15 -51.77
CA ASP A 57 -15.69 -16.53 -52.79
C ASP A 57 -14.52 -15.76 -52.15
N ARG A 58 -13.30 -15.99 -52.64
CA ARG A 58 -12.08 -15.37 -52.09
C ARG A 58 -12.10 -13.85 -52.26
N GLY A 59 -12.58 -13.35 -53.39
CA GLY A 59 -12.62 -11.91 -53.68
C GLY A 59 -13.57 -11.16 -52.76
N LEU A 60 -14.76 -11.71 -52.53
CA LEU A 60 -15.74 -11.17 -51.58
C LEU A 60 -15.26 -11.22 -50.13
N CYS A 61 -14.55 -12.29 -49.73
CA CYS A 61 -13.96 -12.36 -48.39
C CYS A 61 -12.91 -11.26 -48.16
N LEU A 62 -12.10 -10.93 -49.17
CA LEU A 62 -11.15 -9.82 -49.11
C LEU A 62 -11.86 -8.47 -49.03
N ARG A 63 -12.86 -8.22 -49.88
CA ARG A 63 -13.64 -6.97 -49.83
C ARG A 63 -14.37 -6.80 -48.51
N LEU A 64 -14.98 -7.86 -47.98
CA LEU A 64 -15.58 -7.84 -46.64
C LEU A 64 -14.53 -7.53 -45.55
N GLY A 65 -13.34 -8.15 -45.63
CA GLY A 65 -12.23 -7.85 -44.74
C GLY A 65 -11.81 -6.39 -44.77
N ASP A 66 -11.65 -5.81 -45.96
CA ASP A 66 -11.28 -4.40 -46.17
C ASP A 66 -12.37 -3.45 -45.62
N THR A 67 -13.65 -3.74 -45.89
CA THR A 67 -14.78 -2.95 -45.39
C THR A 67 -14.86 -2.94 -43.87
N LEU A 68 -14.73 -4.10 -43.23
CA LEU A 68 -14.76 -4.23 -41.78
C LEU A 68 -13.53 -3.58 -41.12
N ALA A 69 -12.37 -3.61 -41.78
CA ALA A 69 -11.16 -2.93 -41.31
C ALA A 69 -11.29 -1.39 -41.38
N ARG A 70 -11.99 -0.87 -42.40
CA ARG A 70 -12.33 0.55 -42.51
C ARG A 70 -13.44 0.98 -41.55
N ALA A 71 -14.39 0.10 -41.27
CA ALA A 71 -15.43 0.30 -40.26
C ALA A 71 -14.91 0.22 -38.81
N GLY A 72 -13.65 -0.21 -38.59
CA GLY A 72 -13.04 -0.32 -37.26
C GLY A 72 -13.38 -1.61 -36.52
N ARG A 73 -14.09 -2.55 -37.15
CA ARG A 73 -14.47 -3.87 -36.60
C ARG A 73 -13.36 -4.89 -36.83
N LEU A 74 -12.19 -4.61 -36.26
CA LEU A 74 -10.95 -5.37 -36.51
C LEU A 74 -11.04 -6.88 -36.23
N PRO A 75 -11.69 -7.37 -35.16
CA PRO A 75 -11.82 -8.81 -34.92
C PRO A 75 -12.59 -9.55 -36.02
N GLU A 76 -13.63 -8.92 -36.57
CA GLU A 76 -14.43 -9.49 -37.66
C GLU A 76 -13.71 -9.39 -39.00
N ALA A 77 -12.98 -8.29 -39.23
CA ALA A 77 -12.11 -8.13 -40.39
C ALA A 77 -11.07 -9.26 -40.45
N LEU A 78 -10.41 -9.56 -39.32
CA LEU A 78 -9.47 -10.69 -39.20
C LEU A 78 -10.13 -12.03 -39.52
N GLY A 79 -11.39 -12.23 -39.10
CA GLY A 79 -12.19 -13.40 -39.45
C GLY A 79 -12.40 -13.55 -40.95
N ALA A 80 -12.74 -12.46 -41.65
CA ALA A 80 -12.94 -12.43 -43.10
C ALA A 80 -11.64 -12.68 -43.89
N PHE A 81 -10.53 -12.05 -43.49
CA PHE A 81 -9.21 -12.31 -44.09
C PHE A 81 -8.75 -13.75 -43.87
N ARG A 82 -9.05 -14.34 -42.70
CA ARG A 82 -8.78 -15.77 -42.45
C ARG A 82 -9.62 -16.67 -43.36
N GLY A 83 -10.85 -16.27 -43.68
CA GLY A 83 -11.69 -16.92 -44.70
C GLY A 83 -11.03 -16.89 -46.08
N ALA A 84 -10.56 -15.72 -46.53
CA ALA A 84 -9.83 -15.59 -47.79
C ALA A 84 -8.52 -16.40 -47.82
N ALA A 85 -7.78 -16.43 -46.71
CA ALA A 85 -6.52 -17.18 -46.58
C ALA A 85 -6.68 -18.69 -46.76
N ARG A 86 -7.84 -19.25 -46.36
CA ARG A 86 -8.15 -20.68 -46.54
C ARG A 86 -8.38 -21.05 -48.00
N LEU A 87 -8.79 -20.07 -48.83
CA LEU A 87 -9.08 -20.25 -50.25
C LEU A 87 -7.86 -19.92 -51.13
N GLY A 88 -6.87 -19.22 -50.59
CA GLY A 88 -5.59 -18.98 -51.23
C GLY A 88 -4.71 -18.05 -50.40
N ALA A 89 -3.38 -18.20 -50.50
CA ALA A 89 -2.42 -17.40 -49.74
C ALA A 89 -2.69 -15.89 -49.89
N LEU A 90 -2.64 -15.17 -48.76
CA LEU A 90 -2.82 -13.72 -48.75
C LEU A 90 -1.53 -13.04 -49.20
N ARG A 91 -1.66 -12.07 -50.12
CA ARG A 91 -0.54 -11.22 -50.53
C ARG A 91 -0.46 -10.00 -49.62
N PRO A 92 0.74 -9.44 -49.37
CA PRO A 92 0.90 -8.23 -48.57
C PRO A 92 0.05 -7.06 -49.04
N ASP A 93 -0.14 -6.94 -50.36
CA ASP A 93 -0.94 -5.88 -51.00
C ASP A 93 -2.44 -5.98 -50.64
N GLU A 94 -2.92 -7.19 -50.31
CA GLU A 94 -4.30 -7.48 -49.93
C GLU A 94 -4.58 -7.26 -48.44
N LEU A 95 -3.56 -6.85 -47.66
CA LEU A 95 -3.67 -6.62 -46.21
C LEU A 95 -3.50 -5.14 -45.83
N GLY A 96 -3.40 -4.25 -46.83
CA GLY A 96 -3.15 -2.82 -46.62
C GLY A 96 -4.19 -2.16 -45.71
N GLU A 97 -5.48 -2.45 -45.91
CA GLU A 97 -6.56 -1.85 -45.12
C GLU A 97 -6.64 -2.40 -43.70
N LEU A 98 -6.31 -3.69 -43.50
CA LEU A 98 -6.20 -4.29 -42.18
C LEU A 98 -5.05 -3.68 -41.38
N ALA A 99 -3.88 -3.52 -42.02
CA ALA A 99 -2.72 -2.89 -41.41
C ALA A 99 -3.01 -1.41 -41.07
N ALA A 100 -3.67 -0.67 -41.96
CA ALA A 100 -4.09 0.70 -41.72
C ALA A 100 -5.15 0.80 -40.59
N GLY A 101 -6.09 -0.16 -40.51
CA GLY A 101 -7.08 -0.25 -39.44
C GLY A 101 -6.46 -0.52 -38.08
N LEU A 102 -5.51 -1.45 -38.00
CA LEU A 102 -4.73 -1.72 -36.79
C LEU A 102 -3.89 -0.52 -36.39
N ALA A 103 -3.25 0.17 -37.34
CA ALA A 103 -2.49 1.39 -37.07
C ALA A 103 -3.36 2.52 -36.51
N ARG A 104 -4.61 2.69 -37.01
CA ARG A 104 -5.58 3.65 -36.46
C ARG A 104 -6.01 3.29 -35.03
N ALA A 105 -6.22 2.00 -34.74
CA ALA A 105 -6.59 1.52 -33.40
C ALA A 105 -5.44 1.58 -32.38
N LEU A 106 -4.19 1.54 -32.86
CA LEU A 106 -2.97 1.57 -32.05
C LEU A 106 -2.34 2.97 -31.96
N GLY A 107 -2.91 3.97 -32.63
CA GLY A 107 -2.49 5.38 -32.50
C GLY A 107 -2.76 5.93 -31.09
N PRO A 108 -2.02 6.97 -30.65
CA PRO A 108 -2.19 7.54 -29.32
C PRO A 108 -3.60 8.11 -29.16
N HIS A 109 -4.42 7.42 -28.37
CA HIS A 109 -5.67 7.95 -27.86
C HIS A 109 -5.34 9.15 -26.96
N GLU A 110 -5.51 10.38 -27.45
CA GLU A 110 -5.75 11.50 -26.56
C GLU A 110 -7.01 11.17 -25.76
N ARG A 111 -6.81 10.90 -24.47
CA ARG A 111 -7.89 10.79 -23.49
C ARG A 111 -8.55 12.16 -23.39
N ARG A 112 -9.63 12.37 -24.14
CA ARG A 112 -10.59 13.43 -23.83
C ARG A 112 -11.36 12.98 -22.58
N PRO A 113 -11.42 13.77 -21.50
CA PRO A 113 -12.26 13.44 -20.35
C PRO A 113 -13.74 13.50 -20.78
N PRO A 114 -14.62 12.63 -20.27
CA PRO A 114 -16.04 12.78 -20.54
C PRO A 114 -16.54 14.06 -19.86
N ALA A 115 -17.03 15.00 -20.67
CA ALA A 115 -17.80 16.14 -20.19
C ALA A 115 -19.08 15.62 -19.53
N GLY A 116 -19.38 16.14 -18.35
CA GLY A 116 -20.49 15.69 -17.52
C GLY A 116 -21.85 15.85 -18.17
N LYS A 117 -22.74 14.89 -17.88
CA LYS A 117 -24.16 15.13 -17.72
C LYS A 117 -24.62 14.49 -16.41
N ALA A 118 -25.32 15.30 -15.63
CA ALA A 118 -25.88 14.98 -14.34
C ALA A 118 -27.01 13.94 -14.44
N GLY A 119 -27.17 13.17 -13.36
CA GLY A 119 -28.46 12.68 -12.89
C GLY A 119 -28.86 11.27 -13.32
N ARG A 120 -28.57 10.27 -12.49
CA ARG A 120 -29.57 9.36 -11.91
C ARG A 120 -28.98 8.46 -10.82
N ALA A 121 -29.79 8.21 -9.80
CA ALA A 121 -29.51 7.44 -8.59
C ALA A 121 -29.20 5.95 -8.88
N PRO A 122 -28.54 5.23 -7.96
CA PRO A 122 -28.21 3.82 -8.16
C PRO A 122 -29.40 2.92 -7.79
N GLU A 123 -29.81 2.06 -8.74
CA GLU A 123 -30.60 0.86 -8.45
C GLU A 123 -29.66 -0.30 -8.10
N GLU A 124 -30.04 -1.03 -7.06
CA GLU A 124 -29.38 -2.24 -6.55
C GLU A 124 -29.49 -3.41 -7.53
N ALA A 125 -28.39 -4.17 -7.67
CA ALA A 125 -28.39 -5.53 -8.22
C ALA A 125 -27.28 -6.38 -7.56
N PRO A 126 -27.44 -7.70 -7.48
CA PRO A 126 -27.23 -8.44 -6.24
C PRO A 126 -25.80 -8.94 -6.02
N SER A 127 -25.50 -9.14 -4.73
CA SER A 127 -24.30 -9.76 -4.18
C SER A 127 -24.03 -11.14 -4.80
N ARG A 128 -22.89 -11.26 -5.49
CA ARG A 128 -22.21 -12.55 -5.67
C ARG A 128 -21.21 -12.72 -4.54
N GLY A 129 -21.50 -13.63 -3.62
CA GLY A 129 -20.57 -14.06 -2.59
C GLY A 129 -19.27 -14.65 -3.20
N PRO A 130 -18.19 -14.76 -2.41
CA PRO A 130 -16.93 -15.26 -2.92
C PRO A 130 -17.06 -16.75 -3.22
N SER A 131 -17.00 -17.11 -4.50
CA SER A 131 -16.75 -18.49 -4.90
C SER A 131 -15.33 -18.85 -4.49
N ALA A 132 -15.18 -19.82 -3.60
CA ALA A 132 -13.89 -20.41 -3.23
C ALA A 132 -13.18 -20.93 -4.50
N SER A 133 -12.22 -20.16 -5.00
CA SER A 133 -11.31 -20.60 -6.04
C SER A 133 -10.30 -21.59 -5.45
N ALA A 134 -9.99 -22.64 -6.21
CA ALA A 134 -8.92 -23.60 -5.90
C ALA A 134 -7.63 -22.89 -5.44
N PRO A 135 -6.82 -23.52 -4.57
CA PRO A 135 -5.57 -22.90 -4.12
C PRO A 135 -4.69 -22.58 -5.32
N SER A 136 -4.39 -21.30 -5.51
CA SER A 136 -3.42 -20.84 -6.49
C SER A 136 -2.08 -21.52 -6.22
N ALA A 137 -1.29 -21.77 -7.27
CA ALA A 137 -0.01 -22.43 -7.10
C ALA A 137 0.90 -21.56 -6.20
N PRO A 138 1.83 -22.13 -5.42
CA PRO A 138 2.74 -21.38 -4.56
C PRO A 138 3.50 -20.24 -5.27
N ARG A 139 3.76 -20.41 -6.58
CA ARG A 139 4.38 -19.38 -7.45
C ARG A 139 3.49 -18.15 -7.70
N ASP A 140 2.18 -18.30 -7.59
CA ASP A 140 1.22 -17.21 -7.85
C ASP A 140 1.20 -16.20 -6.69
N LEU A 141 1.32 -16.68 -5.44
CA LEU A 141 1.36 -15.83 -4.24
C LEU A 141 2.62 -14.95 -4.18
N LEU A 142 3.78 -15.52 -4.50
CA LEU A 142 5.05 -14.78 -4.55
C LEU A 142 5.25 -14.02 -5.87
N GLY A 143 4.23 -13.97 -6.71
CA GLY A 143 4.15 -13.15 -7.91
C GLY A 143 3.91 -11.68 -7.60
N CYS A 144 4.47 -10.79 -8.42
CA CYS A 144 4.15 -9.38 -8.35
C CYS A 144 2.82 -9.10 -9.04
N PRO A 145 1.84 -8.46 -8.38
CA PRO A 145 0.52 -8.21 -8.96
C PRO A 145 0.55 -7.22 -10.14
N ARG A 146 1.64 -6.47 -10.33
CA ARG A 146 1.80 -5.49 -11.42
C ARG A 146 2.46 -6.07 -12.67
N CYS A 147 3.52 -6.86 -12.51
CA CYS A 147 4.25 -7.42 -13.65
C CYS A 147 4.00 -8.92 -13.87
N GLN A 148 3.23 -9.57 -12.98
CA GLN A 148 2.85 -10.99 -13.04
C GLN A 148 4.05 -11.94 -13.11
N ARG A 149 5.22 -11.49 -12.64
CA ARG A 149 6.44 -12.29 -12.51
C ARG A 149 6.77 -12.45 -11.04
N LEU A 150 7.53 -13.49 -10.68
CA LEU A 150 8.08 -13.67 -9.34
C LEU A 150 8.66 -12.35 -8.81
N LEU A 151 8.37 -11.98 -7.57
CA LEU A 151 8.82 -10.73 -6.96
C LEU A 151 10.35 -10.56 -7.06
N HIS A 152 10.79 -9.36 -7.38
CA HIS A 152 12.20 -8.97 -7.40
C HIS A 152 12.41 -7.70 -6.60
N LYS A 153 13.27 -7.78 -5.57
CA LYS A 153 13.47 -6.70 -4.61
C LYS A 153 12.11 -6.21 -4.10
N PRO A 154 11.36 -7.08 -3.39
CA PRO A 154 9.99 -6.79 -2.97
C PRO A 154 9.96 -5.52 -2.11
N VAL A 155 8.99 -4.65 -2.35
CA VAL A 155 8.75 -3.42 -1.60
C VAL A 155 7.29 -3.39 -1.19
N THR A 156 7.03 -3.10 0.08
CA THR A 156 5.68 -2.98 0.63
C THR A 156 5.23 -1.52 0.54
N LEU A 157 4.10 -1.30 -0.13
CA LEU A 157 3.46 0.01 -0.33
C LEU A 157 2.74 0.46 0.95
N PRO A 158 2.39 1.76 1.11
CA PRO A 158 1.71 2.21 2.33
C PRO A 158 0.36 1.54 2.52
N CYS A 159 -0.29 1.07 1.45
CA CYS A 159 -1.54 0.30 1.49
C CYS A 159 -1.38 -1.19 1.86
N GLY A 160 -0.18 -1.66 2.21
CA GLY A 160 0.07 -3.08 2.56
C GLY A 160 0.46 -3.98 1.39
N LEU A 161 0.17 -3.58 0.15
CA LEU A 161 0.48 -4.37 -1.05
C LEU A 161 2.00 -4.48 -1.29
N THR A 162 2.48 -5.69 -1.58
CA THR A 162 3.89 -5.91 -1.94
C THR A 162 4.07 -6.04 -3.44
N VAL A 163 5.01 -5.26 -4.01
CA VAL A 163 5.33 -5.24 -5.44
C VAL A 163 6.83 -5.25 -5.68
N CYS A 164 7.28 -5.54 -6.90
CA CYS A 164 8.68 -5.33 -7.28
C CYS A 164 9.05 -3.85 -7.12
N LYS A 165 10.28 -3.55 -6.66
CA LYS A 165 10.77 -2.16 -6.56
C LYS A 165 10.57 -1.35 -7.84
N ARG A 166 10.85 -1.95 -9.01
CA ARG A 166 10.63 -1.31 -10.32
C ARG A 166 9.17 -1.05 -10.66
N CYS A 167 8.26 -1.87 -10.13
CA CYS A 167 6.84 -1.72 -10.36
C CYS A 167 6.20 -0.69 -9.42
N ALA A 168 6.88 -0.30 -8.32
CA ALA A 168 6.38 0.70 -7.39
C ALA A 168 6.50 2.14 -7.91
N GLU A 169 7.35 2.41 -8.90
CA GLU A 169 7.77 3.75 -9.31
C GLU A 169 7.10 4.27 -10.61
N PRO A 170 5.89 4.85 -10.52
CA PRO A 170 5.51 5.96 -11.40
C PRO A 170 5.32 7.22 -10.54
N GLY A 171 6.27 8.17 -10.60
CA GLY A 171 6.12 9.51 -10.01
C GLY A 171 6.45 9.65 -8.52
N ARG A 172 7.74 9.57 -8.18
CA ARG A 172 8.42 10.13 -6.97
C ARG A 172 7.61 10.26 -5.65
N PRO A 173 7.41 9.16 -4.89
CA PRO A 173 7.30 9.16 -3.41
C PRO A 173 8.61 8.59 -2.79
N PRO A 174 8.79 8.59 -1.44
CA PRO A 174 10.09 8.29 -0.81
C PRO A 174 10.65 6.93 -1.23
N ALA A 175 11.98 6.84 -1.34
CA ALA A 175 12.71 5.66 -1.78
C ALA A 175 12.55 4.50 -0.78
N ARG A 176 11.44 3.76 -0.90
CA ARG A 176 11.18 2.58 -0.07
C ARG A 176 12.26 1.53 -0.27
N ARG A 177 12.67 0.92 0.84
CA ARG A 177 13.66 -0.16 0.84
C ARG A 177 12.98 -1.50 0.66
N VAL A 178 13.80 -2.49 0.34
CA VAL A 178 13.35 -3.86 0.10
C VAL A 178 12.84 -4.45 1.43
N ASN A 179 11.71 -5.14 1.38
CA ASN A 179 11.18 -5.90 2.50
C ASN A 179 12.16 -7.05 2.83
N VAL A 180 12.79 -6.98 4.01
CA VAL A 180 13.87 -7.90 4.40
C VAL A 180 13.36 -9.33 4.56
N VAL A 181 12.21 -9.50 5.25
CA VAL A 181 11.58 -10.81 5.50
C VAL A 181 11.22 -11.48 4.18
N LEU A 182 10.47 -10.78 3.32
CA LEU A 182 10.04 -11.34 2.03
C LEU A 182 11.20 -11.54 1.07
N SER A 183 12.26 -10.73 1.15
CA SER A 183 13.48 -10.96 0.35
C SER A 183 14.22 -12.23 0.80
N GLY A 184 14.33 -12.47 2.11
CA GLY A 184 14.92 -13.70 2.64
C GLY A 184 14.12 -14.93 2.22
N LEU A 185 12.79 -14.85 2.31
CA LEU A 185 11.89 -15.91 1.90
C LEU A 185 12.02 -16.25 0.41
N LEU A 186 12.10 -15.25 -0.47
CA LEU A 186 12.33 -15.45 -1.91
C LEU A 186 13.67 -16.14 -2.18
N GLU A 187 14.72 -15.83 -1.43
CA GLU A 187 16.04 -16.48 -1.58
C GLU A 187 16.00 -17.94 -1.11
N LYS A 188 15.23 -18.25 -0.07
CA LYS A 188 15.01 -19.63 0.43
C LYS A 188 14.16 -20.46 -0.53
N CYS A 189 13.06 -19.90 -1.02
CA CYS A 189 12.09 -20.60 -1.87
C CYS A 189 12.53 -20.74 -3.34
N PHE A 190 13.22 -19.74 -3.88
CA PHE A 190 13.62 -19.67 -5.30
C PHE A 190 15.10 -19.30 -5.46
N PRO A 191 16.04 -20.11 -4.93
CA PRO A 191 17.45 -19.76 -4.89
C PRO A 191 18.06 -19.60 -6.29
N ALA A 192 17.67 -20.44 -7.25
CA ALA A 192 18.17 -20.39 -8.63
C ALA A 192 17.71 -19.11 -9.36
N GLU A 193 16.41 -18.79 -9.29
CA GLU A 193 15.84 -17.59 -9.91
C GLU A 193 16.38 -16.30 -9.27
N CYS A 194 16.50 -16.27 -7.93
CA CYS A 194 17.06 -15.14 -7.21
C CYS A 194 18.55 -14.93 -7.56
N ARG A 195 19.33 -16.01 -7.63
CA ARG A 195 20.75 -15.97 -8.03
C ARG A 195 20.92 -15.52 -9.48
N SER A 196 20.12 -16.07 -10.40
CA SER A 196 20.11 -15.67 -11.82
C SER A 196 19.85 -14.17 -11.98
N ARG A 197 18.83 -13.63 -11.29
CA ARG A 197 18.52 -12.19 -11.30
C ARG A 197 19.63 -11.32 -10.70
N ARG A 198 20.30 -11.79 -9.65
CA ARG A 198 21.44 -11.08 -9.03
C ARG A 198 22.61 -10.98 -10.00
N LEU A 199 22.95 -12.08 -10.68
CA LEU A 199 23.98 -12.14 -11.72
C LEU A 199 23.63 -11.24 -12.91
N ALA A 200 22.36 -11.23 -13.35
CA ALA A 200 21.88 -10.32 -14.38
C ALA A 200 22.03 -8.84 -14.00
N GLY A 201 21.77 -8.51 -12.73
CA GLY A 201 21.99 -7.17 -12.19
C GLY A 201 23.47 -6.77 -12.19
N GLN A 202 24.37 -7.68 -11.83
CA GLN A 202 25.82 -7.48 -11.90
C GLN A 202 26.29 -7.28 -13.35
N ALA A 203 25.81 -8.12 -14.28
CA ALA A 203 26.11 -7.98 -15.71
C ALA A 203 25.73 -6.59 -16.23
N ARG A 204 24.52 -6.09 -15.93
CA ARG A 204 24.09 -4.73 -16.32
C ARG A 204 24.93 -3.63 -15.65
N SER A 205 25.41 -3.84 -14.43
CA SER A 205 26.27 -2.87 -13.76
C SER A 205 27.66 -2.80 -14.41
N LEU A 206 28.26 -3.96 -14.70
CA LEU A 206 29.54 -4.08 -15.40
C LEU A 206 29.47 -3.53 -16.82
N GLN A 207 28.35 -3.75 -17.52
CA GLN A 207 28.07 -3.13 -18.82
C GLN A 207 28.13 -1.61 -18.76
N ARG A 208 27.52 -0.99 -17.73
CA ARG A 208 27.58 0.47 -17.53
C ARG A 208 28.98 0.97 -17.16
N GLN A 209 29.78 0.14 -16.50
CA GLN A 209 31.19 0.42 -16.18
C GLN A 209 32.14 0.14 -17.36
N GLN A 210 31.60 -0.17 -18.56
CA GLN A 210 32.37 -0.46 -19.77
C GLN A 210 33.30 -1.68 -19.65
N GLN A 211 32.91 -2.68 -18.85
CA GLN A 211 33.62 -3.96 -18.72
C GLN A 211 32.81 -5.10 -19.38
N PRO A 212 32.78 -5.20 -20.72
CA PRO A 212 31.85 -6.09 -21.42
C PRO A 212 32.20 -7.58 -21.28
N GLU A 213 33.47 -7.96 -21.19
CA GLU A 213 33.89 -9.37 -21.02
C GLU A 213 33.48 -9.91 -19.65
N ALA A 214 33.71 -9.14 -18.58
CA ALA A 214 33.26 -9.48 -17.24
C ALA A 214 31.72 -9.51 -17.15
N ALA A 215 31.03 -8.60 -17.84
CA ALA A 215 29.57 -8.60 -17.94
C ALA A 215 29.03 -9.85 -18.64
N LEU A 216 29.66 -10.29 -19.75
CA LEU A 216 29.32 -11.51 -20.47
C LEU A 216 29.48 -12.73 -19.55
N LEU A 217 30.58 -12.85 -18.82
CA LEU A 217 30.79 -13.95 -17.88
C LEU A 217 29.66 -14.06 -16.85
N ARG A 218 29.25 -12.94 -16.25
CA ARG A 218 28.12 -12.92 -15.29
C ARG A 218 26.78 -13.24 -15.97
N CYS A 219 26.59 -12.84 -17.22
CA CYS A 219 25.40 -13.14 -17.98
C CYS A 219 25.31 -14.64 -18.34
N HIS A 220 26.43 -15.28 -18.71
CA HIS A 220 26.52 -16.73 -18.89
C HIS A 220 26.13 -17.48 -17.62
N GLN A 221 26.75 -17.14 -16.48
CA GLN A 221 26.39 -17.74 -15.19
C GLN A 221 24.90 -17.58 -14.84
N ALA A 222 24.26 -16.49 -15.28
CA ALA A 222 22.83 -16.28 -15.07
C ALA A 222 21.97 -17.19 -15.97
N LEU A 223 22.39 -17.41 -17.21
CA LEU A 223 21.74 -18.29 -18.18
C LEU A 223 21.94 -19.77 -17.85
N ASP A 224 23.07 -20.15 -17.25
CA ASP A 224 23.28 -21.53 -16.75
C ASP A 224 22.21 -21.93 -15.72
N LEU A 225 21.71 -20.95 -14.96
CA LEU A 225 20.63 -21.14 -13.98
C LEU A 225 19.24 -21.00 -14.58
N ALA A 226 19.10 -20.30 -15.71
CA ALA A 226 17.82 -19.99 -16.34
C ALA A 226 17.98 -19.90 -17.88
N PRO A 227 18.16 -21.04 -18.58
CA PRO A 227 18.55 -21.04 -19.99
C PRO A 227 17.46 -20.51 -20.94
N GLY A 228 16.18 -20.56 -20.51
CA GLY A 228 15.04 -20.06 -21.28
C GLY A 228 14.63 -18.61 -21.01
N ASP A 229 15.38 -17.85 -20.21
CA ASP A 229 15.02 -16.46 -19.91
C ASP A 229 15.38 -15.52 -21.10
N ASN A 230 14.37 -15.17 -21.90
CA ASN A 230 14.50 -14.26 -23.04
C ASN A 230 15.12 -12.90 -22.66
N SER A 231 14.93 -12.43 -21.41
CA SER A 231 15.49 -11.16 -20.96
C SER A 231 17.00 -11.22 -20.71
N LEU A 232 17.52 -12.42 -20.38
CA LEU A 232 18.95 -12.69 -20.27
C LEU A 232 19.59 -12.93 -21.64
N LEU A 233 18.91 -13.67 -22.53
CA LEU A 233 19.36 -13.84 -23.92
C LEU A 233 19.49 -12.50 -24.63
N LEU A 234 18.50 -11.61 -24.46
CA LEU A 234 18.56 -10.25 -25.02
C LEU A 234 19.71 -9.43 -24.42
N LEU A 235 19.96 -9.54 -23.11
CA LEU A 235 21.10 -8.88 -22.46
C LEU A 235 22.44 -9.41 -23.00
N ARG A 236 22.56 -10.73 -23.21
CA ARG A 236 23.78 -11.35 -23.76
C ARG A 236 24.01 -10.92 -25.21
N ALA A 237 22.96 -10.87 -26.03
CA ALA A 237 23.03 -10.35 -27.40
C ALA A 237 23.54 -8.89 -27.45
N GLU A 238 23.03 -8.00 -26.58
CA GLU A 238 23.51 -6.62 -26.45
C GLU A 238 25.00 -6.54 -26.05
N LEU A 239 25.44 -7.42 -25.16
CA LEU A 239 26.84 -7.51 -24.75
C LEU A 239 27.74 -8.03 -25.89
N TYR A 240 27.30 -9.04 -26.65
CA TYR A 240 28.03 -9.52 -27.81
C TYR A 240 28.16 -8.47 -28.91
N LEU A 241 27.14 -7.64 -29.13
CA LEU A 241 27.26 -6.47 -30.02
C LEU A 241 28.36 -5.51 -29.57
N THR A 242 28.49 -5.30 -28.26
CA THR A 242 29.52 -4.43 -27.68
C THR A 242 30.94 -4.99 -27.89
N VAL A 243 31.09 -6.32 -27.81
CA VAL A 243 32.36 -7.05 -28.05
C VAL A 243 32.59 -7.33 -29.55
N ARG A 244 31.67 -6.91 -30.43
CA ARG A 244 31.70 -7.15 -31.89
C ARG A 244 31.65 -8.62 -32.30
N ASN A 245 31.08 -9.48 -31.45
CA ASN A 245 30.79 -10.87 -31.81
C ASN A 245 29.37 -10.97 -32.41
N TYR A 246 29.25 -10.59 -33.68
CA TYR A 246 27.95 -10.43 -34.33
C TYR A 246 27.22 -11.77 -34.59
N GLU A 247 27.94 -12.88 -34.75
CA GLU A 247 27.34 -14.20 -34.99
C GLU A 247 26.56 -14.68 -33.76
N GLN A 248 27.19 -14.64 -32.57
CA GLN A 248 26.54 -15.03 -31.31
C GLN A 248 25.42 -14.06 -30.93
N ALA A 249 25.61 -12.74 -31.18
CA ALA A 249 24.55 -11.75 -30.99
C ALA A 249 23.31 -12.06 -31.86
N LEU A 250 23.51 -12.46 -33.12
CA LEU A 250 22.43 -12.82 -34.03
C LEU A 250 21.68 -14.08 -33.58
N GLN A 251 22.41 -15.08 -33.08
CA GLN A 251 21.81 -16.33 -32.58
C GLN A 251 20.86 -16.06 -31.40
N ASP A 252 21.35 -15.34 -30.38
CA ASP A 252 20.55 -15.00 -29.20
C ASP A 252 19.36 -14.09 -29.55
N ALA A 253 19.58 -13.06 -30.38
CA ALA A 253 18.51 -12.16 -30.79
C ALA A 253 17.45 -12.87 -31.64
N SER A 254 17.85 -13.83 -32.48
CA SER A 254 16.92 -14.63 -33.27
C SER A 254 16.06 -15.53 -32.38
N ALA A 255 16.64 -16.15 -31.36
CA ALA A 255 15.90 -16.93 -30.38
C ALA A 255 14.88 -16.06 -29.62
N VAL A 256 15.28 -14.86 -29.19
CA VAL A 256 14.37 -13.90 -28.54
C VAL A 256 13.22 -13.49 -29.46
N CYS A 257 13.49 -13.17 -30.73
CA CYS A 257 12.45 -12.81 -31.70
C CYS A 257 11.51 -13.98 -32.05
N GLN A 258 11.98 -15.23 -31.99
CA GLN A 258 11.14 -16.41 -32.16
C GLN A 258 10.21 -16.61 -30.96
N ASN A 259 10.73 -16.42 -29.75
CA ASN A 259 9.98 -16.61 -28.51
C ASN A 259 9.03 -15.43 -28.19
N GLU A 260 9.45 -14.19 -28.47
CA GLU A 260 8.68 -12.96 -28.26
C GLU A 260 8.63 -12.10 -29.53
N PRO A 261 7.79 -12.45 -30.52
CA PRO A 261 7.72 -11.77 -31.83
C PRO A 261 7.22 -10.32 -31.78
N LEU A 262 6.71 -9.87 -30.63
CA LEU A 262 6.17 -8.51 -30.43
C LEU A 262 7.13 -7.62 -29.65
N LEU A 263 8.33 -8.10 -29.29
CA LEU A 263 9.31 -7.33 -28.52
C LEU A 263 10.18 -6.46 -29.46
N PRO A 264 9.95 -5.12 -29.55
CA PRO A 264 10.65 -4.28 -30.52
C PRO A 264 12.16 -4.26 -30.30
N LYS A 265 12.57 -4.38 -29.03
CA LYS A 265 13.98 -4.38 -28.63
C LYS A 265 14.74 -5.61 -29.14
N GLY A 266 14.08 -6.77 -29.22
CA GLY A 266 14.69 -7.98 -29.78
C GLY A 266 15.02 -7.82 -31.26
N HIS A 267 14.05 -7.33 -32.05
CA HIS A 267 14.24 -7.07 -33.47
C HIS A 267 15.29 -6.00 -33.74
N HIS A 268 15.40 -4.98 -32.88
CA HIS A 268 16.41 -3.94 -33.01
C HIS A 268 17.83 -4.52 -32.82
N VAL A 269 18.04 -5.30 -31.77
CA VAL A 269 19.33 -5.96 -31.50
C VAL A 269 19.69 -6.94 -32.63
N LYS A 270 18.70 -7.67 -33.17
CA LYS A 270 18.88 -8.55 -34.33
C LYS A 270 19.32 -7.77 -35.58
N ALA A 271 18.69 -6.64 -35.87
CA ALA A 271 19.05 -5.78 -37.00
C ALA A 271 20.48 -5.24 -36.88
N LEU A 272 20.90 -4.83 -35.67
CA LEU A 272 22.28 -4.39 -35.41
C LEU A 272 23.30 -5.52 -35.61
N ALA A 273 22.98 -6.76 -35.20
CA ALA A 273 23.83 -7.93 -35.43
C ALA A 273 23.97 -8.25 -36.93
N LEU A 274 22.86 -8.23 -37.67
CA LEU A 274 22.86 -8.44 -39.13
C LEU A 274 23.63 -7.33 -39.88
N SER A 275 23.57 -6.09 -39.38
CA SER A 275 24.30 -4.96 -39.93
C SER A 275 25.81 -5.15 -39.77
N GLY A 276 26.27 -5.58 -38.58
CA GLY A 276 27.67 -5.93 -38.33
C GLY A 276 28.20 -7.08 -39.19
N LEU A 277 27.31 -7.98 -39.67
CA LEU A 277 27.63 -9.08 -40.59
C LEU A 277 27.49 -8.71 -42.07
N GLY A 278 27.10 -7.47 -42.42
CA GLY A 278 26.93 -7.02 -43.80
C GLY A 278 25.70 -7.60 -44.53
N ARG A 279 24.69 -8.11 -43.80
CA ARG A 279 23.47 -8.71 -44.38
C ARG A 279 22.39 -7.66 -44.70
N SER A 280 22.71 -6.71 -45.58
CA SER A 280 21.91 -5.48 -45.85
C SER A 280 20.42 -5.72 -46.14
N LYS A 281 20.05 -6.80 -46.85
CA LYS A 281 18.66 -7.11 -47.20
C LYS A 281 17.79 -7.50 -45.99
N GLU A 282 18.38 -8.21 -45.03
CA GLU A 282 17.67 -8.69 -43.82
C GLU A 282 17.59 -7.62 -42.74
N VAL A 283 18.59 -6.74 -42.68
CA VAL A 283 18.63 -5.57 -41.81
C VAL A 283 17.41 -4.66 -42.03
N LEU A 284 17.12 -4.33 -43.30
CA LEU A 284 15.97 -3.50 -43.66
C LEU A 284 14.64 -4.13 -43.22
N LYS A 285 14.50 -5.45 -43.38
CA LYS A 285 13.30 -6.18 -42.95
C LYS A 285 13.08 -6.08 -41.44
N GLU A 286 14.12 -6.29 -40.64
CA GLU A 286 14.01 -6.26 -39.17
C GLU A 286 13.81 -4.82 -38.64
N PHE A 287 14.42 -3.81 -39.26
CA PHE A 287 14.17 -2.42 -38.90
C PHE A 287 12.76 -1.94 -39.26
N LEU A 288 12.21 -2.35 -40.40
CA LEU A 288 10.82 -2.09 -40.76
C LEU A 288 9.86 -2.74 -39.74
N TYR A 289 10.18 -3.95 -39.29
CA TYR A 289 9.42 -4.63 -38.25
C TYR A 289 9.49 -3.90 -36.89
N CYS A 290 10.65 -3.36 -36.51
CA CYS A 290 10.80 -2.51 -35.32
C CYS A 290 9.96 -1.22 -35.39
N LEU A 291 9.96 -0.55 -36.55
CA LEU A 291 9.19 0.68 -36.76
C LEU A 291 7.68 0.43 -36.75
N ALA A 292 7.24 -0.73 -37.25
CA ALA A 292 5.85 -1.16 -37.18
C ALA A 292 5.39 -1.42 -35.73
N LEU A 293 6.28 -1.99 -34.88
CA LEU A 293 5.96 -2.27 -33.48
C LEU A 293 6.16 -1.07 -32.54
N ASN A 294 7.04 -0.11 -32.88
CA ASN A 294 7.26 1.12 -32.10
C ASN A 294 7.61 2.33 -33.01
N PRO A 295 6.59 3.09 -33.46
CA PRO A 295 6.75 4.21 -34.38
C PRO A 295 7.57 5.41 -33.84
N GLU A 296 7.71 5.52 -32.52
CA GLU A 296 8.38 6.65 -31.86
C GLU A 296 9.89 6.49 -31.68
N SER A 297 10.48 5.36 -32.10
CA SER A 297 11.91 5.12 -31.92
C SER A 297 12.81 5.92 -32.90
N ASN A 298 13.35 7.05 -32.43
CA ASN A 298 14.32 7.88 -33.16
C ASN A 298 15.63 7.19 -33.60
N PRO A 299 16.26 6.24 -32.86
CA PRO A 299 17.50 5.62 -33.30
C PRO A 299 17.32 4.71 -34.52
N VAL A 300 16.18 4.01 -34.62
CA VAL A 300 15.86 3.11 -35.75
C VAL A 300 15.66 3.91 -37.05
N LYS A 301 15.07 5.10 -36.96
CA LYS A 301 14.88 6.01 -38.10
C LYS A 301 16.21 6.51 -38.69
N LYS A 302 17.18 6.89 -37.84
CA LYS A 302 18.50 7.37 -38.28
C LYS A 302 19.35 6.29 -38.95
N GLU A 303 19.18 5.03 -38.55
CA GLU A 303 19.99 3.90 -39.02
C GLU A 303 19.41 3.27 -40.29
N ALA A 304 18.08 3.21 -40.41
CA ALA A 304 17.40 2.86 -41.66
C ALA A 304 17.72 3.85 -42.81
N GLN A 305 17.98 5.12 -42.48
CA GLN A 305 18.37 6.16 -43.45
C GLN A 305 19.86 6.13 -43.83
N LYS A 306 20.74 5.46 -43.07
CA LYS A 306 22.20 5.44 -43.28
C LYS A 306 22.71 4.46 -44.33
N ASN A 307 21.87 3.54 -44.83
CA ASN A 307 22.23 2.57 -45.86
C ASN A 307 21.61 2.85 -47.26
N PRO A 308 21.95 3.95 -47.98
CA PRO A 308 21.57 4.11 -49.38
C PRO A 308 22.56 3.52 -50.41
N SER A 309 23.72 2.97 -50.01
CA SER A 309 24.86 2.83 -50.94
C SER A 309 25.10 1.46 -51.58
N GLU A 310 24.20 0.48 -51.44
CA GLU A 310 24.21 -0.71 -52.30
C GLU A 310 22.89 -0.76 -53.06
N LYS A 311 22.93 -0.42 -54.35
CA LYS A 311 21.85 -0.73 -55.29
C LYS A 311 21.94 -2.22 -55.64
N PRO A 312 21.00 -3.08 -55.25
CA PRO A 312 20.58 -4.17 -56.10
C PRO A 312 19.43 -3.67 -56.98
N ASP A 313 19.44 -4.10 -58.25
CA ASP A 313 18.46 -3.87 -59.31
C ASP A 313 17.01 -4.35 -59.00
N VAL A 314 16.46 -4.02 -57.83
CA VAL A 314 15.06 -4.33 -57.44
C VAL A 314 14.17 -3.09 -57.50
N PHE A 315 14.73 -1.89 -57.72
CA PHE A 315 13.98 -0.62 -57.70
C PHE A 315 13.70 -0.01 -59.07
N ARG A 316 13.70 -0.80 -60.14
CA ARG A 316 13.31 -0.32 -61.50
C ARG A 316 11.89 -0.67 -61.92
N ASN A 317 11.02 -1.00 -60.97
CA ASN A 317 9.58 -0.95 -61.19
C ASN A 317 8.94 0.07 -60.23
N THR A 318 8.61 1.22 -60.81
CA THR A 318 7.71 2.24 -60.29
C THR A 318 6.31 1.66 -60.08
N SER A 319 6.11 0.92 -58.98
CA SER A 319 4.79 0.50 -58.46
C SER A 319 4.94 -0.06 -57.05
N SER A 320 5.31 0.78 -56.08
CA SER A 320 5.07 0.45 -54.67
C SER A 320 4.71 1.73 -53.94
N SER A 321 3.39 1.95 -53.80
CA SER A 321 2.75 3.05 -53.10
C SER A 321 3.06 3.10 -51.59
N VAL A 322 3.74 2.08 -51.06
CA VAL A 322 4.04 1.96 -49.62
C VAL A 322 5.22 2.85 -49.22
N LEU A 323 6.21 3.06 -50.09
CA LEU A 323 7.38 3.89 -49.78
C LEU A 323 7.04 5.40 -49.75
N TYR A 324 6.09 5.84 -50.58
CA TYR A 324 5.59 7.22 -50.57
C TYR A 324 4.73 7.50 -49.34
N PHE A 325 4.01 6.50 -48.82
CA PHE A 325 3.17 6.65 -47.63
C PHE A 325 3.97 6.70 -46.32
N VAL A 326 5.11 5.99 -46.24
CA VAL A 326 5.94 5.95 -45.03
C VAL A 326 6.91 7.15 -44.94
N LEU A 327 7.32 7.73 -46.07
CA LEU A 327 8.20 8.91 -46.10
C LEU A 327 7.46 10.24 -46.34
N GLY A 328 6.16 10.21 -46.66
CA GLY A 328 5.35 11.36 -47.07
C GLY A 328 4.45 11.98 -46.00
N LEU A 329 4.89 12.04 -44.73
CA LEU A 329 4.23 12.86 -43.70
C LEU A 329 5.20 13.90 -43.15
N HIS A 330 5.67 14.81 -44.00
CA HIS A 330 6.05 16.18 -43.65
C HIS A 330 5.74 17.04 -44.88
N CYS A 331 4.54 17.64 -44.90
CA CYS A 331 4.28 18.75 -45.80
C CYS A 331 4.79 20.01 -45.09
N GLU A 332 5.74 20.65 -45.73
CA GLU A 332 6.04 22.08 -45.59
C GLU A 332 4.75 22.89 -45.76
N GLU A 333 4.41 23.70 -44.76
CA GLU A 333 3.69 24.98 -44.89
C GLU A 333 3.53 25.60 -43.48
N ASP A 334 4.52 26.42 -43.10
CA ASP A 334 4.34 27.72 -42.41
C ASP A 334 5.66 28.20 -41.78
N LYS A 335 6.54 28.72 -42.63
CA LYS A 335 7.77 29.43 -42.26
C LYS A 335 7.65 30.94 -42.48
N ALA A 336 6.51 31.54 -42.12
CA ALA A 336 6.26 32.97 -42.33
C ALA A 336 5.67 33.74 -41.14
N VAL A 337 5.53 33.14 -39.94
CA VAL A 337 4.89 33.84 -38.80
C VAL A 337 5.78 33.97 -37.55
N LEU A 338 7.02 33.49 -37.55
CA LEU A 338 7.89 33.61 -36.36
C LEU A 338 9.32 34.11 -36.62
N GLU A 339 9.50 35.01 -37.58
CA GLU A 339 10.60 35.98 -37.57
C GLU A 339 10.08 37.40 -37.86
N SER A 340 9.37 37.95 -36.88
CA SER A 340 9.24 39.40 -36.75
C SER A 340 9.13 39.76 -35.28
N ILE A 341 10.28 40.04 -34.65
CA ILE A 341 10.60 41.08 -33.66
C ILE A 341 12.04 40.78 -33.19
N LEU A 342 12.98 41.51 -33.79
CA LEU A 342 14.44 41.53 -33.53
C LEU A 342 14.79 42.11 -32.13
N PRO A 343 16.06 42.25 -31.68
CA PRO A 343 17.36 41.69 -32.13
C PRO A 343 18.30 41.22 -30.97
N GLY A 344 19.46 40.62 -31.31
CA GLY A 344 20.70 40.85 -30.52
C GLY A 344 21.75 39.73 -30.48
N ALA A 345 22.59 39.63 -31.51
CA ALA A 345 23.97 39.09 -31.42
C ALA A 345 24.95 40.27 -31.17
N PRO A 346 26.29 40.12 -30.97
CA PRO A 346 27.12 38.91 -31.10
C PRO A 346 28.32 38.75 -30.10
N SER A 347 29.08 37.68 -30.35
CA SER A 347 30.56 37.47 -30.23
C SER A 347 31.21 37.53 -28.83
N THR A 348 32.00 36.55 -28.40
CA THR A 348 33.22 35.93 -28.95
C THR A 348 33.43 34.60 -28.20
N GLY A 349 33.95 33.49 -28.69
CA GLY A 349 35.01 33.28 -29.67
C GLY A 349 36.37 33.18 -28.97
N LEU A 350 36.82 31.97 -28.57
CA LEU A 350 38.08 31.38 -29.04
C LEU A 350 38.50 30.07 -28.32
N LYS A 351 39.01 29.18 -29.16
CA LYS A 351 39.70 27.90 -28.92
C LYS A 351 41.03 28.09 -28.18
N ARG A 352 41.48 27.05 -27.45
CA ARG A 352 42.71 26.23 -27.70
C ARG A 352 43.00 25.38 -26.45
N GLN A 353 43.02 24.05 -26.60
CA GLN A 353 44.20 23.19 -26.74
C GLN A 353 44.97 22.97 -25.42
N PHE A 354 44.91 21.71 -24.95
CA PHE A 354 45.86 20.94 -24.13
C PHE A 354 47.34 21.19 -24.53
N PRO A 355 48.39 20.88 -23.71
CA PRO A 355 48.52 19.58 -22.99
C PRO A 355 49.36 19.52 -21.68
N ASN A 356 49.32 18.34 -21.03
CA ASN A 356 50.42 17.60 -20.36
C ASN A 356 51.15 18.28 -19.17
N ASP A 357 51.67 17.65 -18.11
CA ASP A 357 52.15 16.30 -17.74
C ASP A 357 52.65 16.50 -16.25
N LEU A 358 52.48 15.64 -15.24
CA LEU A 358 53.35 14.53 -14.77
C LEU A 358 53.08 14.28 -13.25
N GLU A 359 53.08 13.00 -12.85
CA GLU A 359 53.69 12.35 -11.65
C GLU A 359 53.41 12.91 -10.21
N ASP A 360 53.31 12.16 -9.11
CA ASP A 360 53.71 10.79 -8.74
C ASP A 360 52.93 10.30 -7.49
N SER A 361 53.13 9.01 -7.21
CA SER A 361 52.65 8.06 -6.19
C SER A 361 52.99 8.33 -4.70
N HIS A 362 52.30 7.61 -3.78
CA HIS A 362 52.86 6.91 -2.58
C HIS A 362 51.79 6.11 -1.80
N ASP A 363 51.68 4.83 -2.14
CA ASP A 363 51.91 3.59 -1.36
C ASP A 363 51.54 3.35 0.15
N LEU A 364 51.24 2.07 0.41
CA LEU A 364 51.36 1.22 1.62
C LEU A 364 50.17 0.92 2.59
N THR A 365 49.70 -0.33 2.42
CA THR A 365 49.64 -1.46 3.40
C THR A 365 48.44 -1.73 4.31
N ALA A 366 47.97 -2.97 4.17
CA ALA A 366 47.20 -3.79 5.12
C ALA A 366 48.14 -4.68 5.98
N PRO A 367 47.60 -5.43 6.95
CA PRO A 367 48.14 -6.75 7.29
C PRO A 367 47.09 -7.88 7.29
N GLY A 368 47.46 -9.03 6.71
CA GLY A 368 46.86 -10.38 6.89
C GLY A 368 47.37 -11.05 8.18
N LYS A 369 47.23 -12.34 8.52
CA LYS A 369 46.92 -13.68 7.93
C LYS A 369 46.51 -14.57 9.15
N VAL A 370 45.99 -15.81 9.11
CA VAL A 370 46.48 -17.11 8.57
C VAL A 370 45.35 -18.17 8.79
N PRO A 371 45.20 -19.23 7.94
CA PRO A 371 44.24 -20.33 8.10
C PRO A 371 44.86 -21.67 8.59
N ARG A 372 44.03 -22.66 8.95
CA ARG A 372 44.40 -24.08 9.18
C ARG A 372 43.35 -25.07 8.63
N THR A 373 43.85 -26.26 8.30
CA THR A 373 43.32 -27.32 7.41
C THR A 373 42.76 -28.53 8.18
N GLU A 374 42.18 -29.51 7.44
CA GLU A 374 41.75 -30.90 7.78
C GLU A 374 40.24 -31.09 8.03
N ALA A 375 39.54 -32.17 7.67
CA ALA A 375 39.75 -33.32 6.79
C ALA A 375 38.36 -33.95 6.48
N GLU A 376 38.35 -34.81 5.47
CA GLU A 376 37.34 -35.73 4.91
C GLU A 376 36.15 -36.19 5.79
N SER A 377 34.95 -36.21 5.19
CA SER A 377 34.08 -37.40 5.14
C SER A 377 32.83 -37.16 4.28
N SER A 378 32.59 -38.07 3.34
CA SER A 378 31.36 -38.20 2.55
C SER A 378 30.31 -39.02 3.34
N PRO A 379 29.02 -38.88 3.03
CA PRO A 379 28.34 -40.06 2.51
C PRO A 379 27.41 -39.78 1.32
N GLN A 380 27.23 -40.84 0.55
CA GLN A 380 26.58 -40.96 -0.74
C GLN A 380 25.07 -40.64 -0.67
N ARG A 381 24.56 -39.90 -1.66
CA ARG A 381 23.11 -39.81 -1.93
C ARG A 381 22.71 -40.95 -2.87
N ASN A 382 21.88 -41.85 -2.35
CA ASN A 382 21.07 -42.75 -3.17
C ASN A 382 20.06 -41.90 -3.96
N VAL A 383 20.03 -42.12 -5.28
CA VAL A 383 18.98 -41.63 -6.17
C VAL A 383 17.89 -42.69 -6.18
N SER A 384 16.77 -42.40 -5.54
CA SER A 384 15.50 -43.06 -5.83
C SER A 384 14.54 -42.00 -6.35
N SER A 385 14.15 -42.19 -7.61
CA SER A 385 13.06 -41.52 -8.29
C SER A 385 11.77 -41.63 -7.48
N ASP A 386 11.07 -40.51 -7.28
CA ASP A 386 9.65 -40.58 -7.00
C ASP A 386 8.86 -39.48 -7.73
N MET A 387 7.68 -39.88 -8.18
CA MET A 387 6.75 -39.16 -9.04
C MET A 387 5.81 -38.31 -8.19
N GLY A 388 5.67 -37.03 -8.54
CA GLY A 388 4.42 -36.29 -8.38
C GLY A 388 3.94 -35.99 -6.96
N GLU A 389 4.74 -35.29 -6.14
CA GLU A 389 4.23 -34.50 -5.02
C GLU A 389 4.19 -33.01 -5.42
N SER A 390 3.08 -32.35 -5.13
CA SER A 390 2.95 -30.89 -5.22
C SER A 390 4.03 -30.28 -4.32
N ALA A 391 5.09 -29.72 -4.89
CA ALA A 391 6.21 -29.18 -4.13
C ALA A 391 5.74 -28.04 -3.21
N GLU A 392 5.53 -28.35 -1.94
CA GLU A 392 5.26 -27.37 -0.89
C GLU A 392 6.50 -26.47 -0.72
N LEU A 393 6.29 -25.16 -0.59
CA LEU A 393 7.39 -24.24 -0.37
C LEU A 393 8.02 -24.51 1.00
N PRO A 394 9.35 -24.43 1.15
CA PRO A 394 10.04 -24.68 2.41
C PRO A 394 9.91 -23.46 3.34
N ILE A 395 8.69 -23.16 3.79
CA ILE A 395 8.36 -22.05 4.68
C ILE A 395 8.20 -22.59 6.10
N ASP A 396 8.85 -21.97 7.07
CA ASP A 396 8.71 -22.31 8.49
C ASP A 396 8.39 -21.07 9.34
N ALA A 397 8.04 -21.28 10.61
CA ALA A 397 7.69 -20.20 11.53
C ALA A 397 8.84 -19.22 11.79
N ALA A 398 10.11 -19.67 11.65
CA ALA A 398 11.28 -18.82 11.87
C ALA A 398 11.44 -17.77 10.75
N ASP A 399 10.97 -18.07 9.53
CA ASP A 399 10.95 -17.10 8.43
C ASP A 399 10.07 -15.87 8.74
N PHE A 400 9.07 -16.01 9.63
CA PHE A 400 8.14 -14.97 10.03
C PHE A 400 8.25 -14.63 11.52
N GLU A 401 9.44 -14.75 12.11
CA GLU A 401 9.67 -14.33 13.49
C GLU A 401 9.77 -12.81 13.63
N CYS A 402 9.07 -12.25 14.63
CA CYS A 402 9.19 -10.84 14.96
C CYS A 402 10.42 -10.58 15.83
N ALA A 403 11.37 -9.78 15.34
CA ALA A 403 12.60 -9.43 16.08
C ALA A 403 12.39 -8.67 17.41
N LEU A 404 11.16 -8.28 17.75
CA LEU A 404 10.83 -7.59 19.00
C LEU A 404 10.26 -8.51 20.08
N CYS A 405 9.41 -9.46 19.70
CA CYS A 405 8.81 -10.39 20.64
C CYS A 405 9.28 -11.84 20.49
N MET A 406 10.14 -12.12 19.49
CA MET A 406 10.67 -13.45 19.17
C MET A 406 9.57 -14.52 19.03
N ARG A 407 8.41 -14.11 18.52
CA ARG A 407 7.24 -14.96 18.23
C ARG A 407 6.87 -14.76 16.76
N LEU A 408 6.04 -15.66 16.23
CA LEU A 408 5.41 -15.51 14.94
C LEU A 408 4.78 -14.11 14.79
N LEU A 409 5.02 -13.46 13.65
CA LEU A 409 4.46 -12.18 13.28
C LEU A 409 2.92 -12.24 13.35
N PHE A 410 2.34 -11.30 14.08
CA PHE A 410 0.90 -11.12 14.21
C PHE A 410 0.54 -9.72 13.73
N GLU A 411 -0.35 -9.63 12.74
CA GLU A 411 -0.62 -8.40 11.98
C GLU A 411 0.69 -7.75 11.47
N PRO A 412 1.42 -8.41 10.55
CA PRO A 412 2.77 -7.99 10.15
C PRO A 412 2.76 -6.63 9.45
N VAL A 413 3.49 -5.63 9.96
CA VAL A 413 3.61 -4.31 9.34
C VAL A 413 5.05 -4.05 8.90
N THR A 414 5.23 -3.73 7.63
CA THR A 414 6.54 -3.37 7.06
C THR A 414 6.74 -1.86 7.04
N THR A 415 7.80 -1.41 7.70
CA THR A 415 8.28 -0.04 7.70
C THR A 415 8.89 0.38 6.34
N PRO A 416 9.00 1.68 6.01
CA PRO A 416 9.60 2.18 4.76
C PRO A 416 11.06 1.79 4.59
N CYS A 417 11.75 1.55 5.71
CA CYS A 417 13.12 1.03 5.72
C CYS A 417 13.20 -0.48 5.44
N GLY A 418 12.07 -1.17 5.27
CA GLY A 418 11.99 -2.55 4.81
C GLY A 418 11.91 -3.60 5.93
N HIS A 419 11.92 -3.19 7.20
CA HIS A 419 11.81 -4.11 8.33
C HIS A 419 10.34 -4.37 8.68
N THR A 420 10.03 -5.62 9.04
CA THR A 420 8.67 -6.09 9.36
C THR A 420 8.57 -6.47 10.84
N PHE A 421 7.49 -6.07 11.49
CA PHE A 421 7.22 -6.34 12.91
C PHE A 421 5.75 -6.67 13.11
N CYS A 422 5.36 -7.20 14.28
CA CYS A 422 3.95 -7.18 14.67
C CYS A 422 3.49 -5.73 14.83
N LEU A 423 2.27 -5.41 14.42
CA LEU A 423 1.66 -4.08 14.56
C LEU A 423 1.89 -3.52 15.98
N LYS A 424 1.42 -4.26 16.99
CA LYS A 424 1.50 -3.86 18.40
C LYS A 424 2.92 -3.73 18.94
N CYS A 425 3.86 -4.53 18.44
CA CYS A 425 5.26 -4.43 18.85
C CYS A 425 5.90 -3.15 18.30
N LEU A 426 5.64 -2.82 17.03
CA LEU A 426 6.13 -1.58 16.42
C LEU A 426 5.53 -0.36 17.11
N GLU A 427 4.21 -0.33 17.32
CA GLU A 427 3.52 0.76 18.00
C GLU A 427 4.10 1.03 19.39
N ARG A 428 4.42 -0.02 20.16
CA ARG A 428 5.06 0.11 21.48
C ARG A 428 6.46 0.72 21.39
N CYS A 429 7.29 0.33 20.43
CA CYS A 429 8.61 0.95 20.25
C CYS A 429 8.49 2.44 19.86
N LEU A 430 7.50 2.76 19.02
CA LEU A 430 7.23 4.10 18.54
C LEU A 430 6.72 5.05 19.63
N ASP A 431 6.21 4.53 20.75
CA ASP A 431 5.88 5.35 21.92
C ASP A 431 7.11 5.97 22.59
N HIS A 432 8.27 5.32 22.48
CA HIS A 432 9.51 5.79 23.07
C HIS A 432 10.34 6.63 22.10
N ALA A 433 10.45 6.20 20.84
CA ALA A 433 11.27 6.89 19.85
C ALA A 433 10.73 6.69 18.42
N PRO A 434 10.75 7.74 17.57
CA PRO A 434 10.26 7.70 16.20
C PRO A 434 11.25 7.03 15.24
N HIS A 435 11.86 5.92 15.63
CA HIS A 435 12.91 5.24 14.87
C HIS A 435 12.61 3.76 14.70
N CYS A 436 13.06 3.18 13.60
CA CYS A 436 13.03 1.74 13.40
C CYS A 436 13.87 1.04 14.49
N PRO A 437 13.33 0.03 15.20
CA PRO A 437 14.08 -0.68 16.23
C PRO A 437 15.34 -1.40 15.73
N LEU A 438 15.38 -1.79 14.45
CA LEU A 438 16.49 -2.53 13.87
C LEU A 438 17.55 -1.64 13.24
N CYS A 439 17.16 -0.69 12.37
CA CYS A 439 18.12 0.14 11.62
C CYS A 439 18.23 1.60 12.09
N LYS A 440 17.44 2.01 13.10
CA LYS A 440 17.41 3.39 13.64
C LYS A 440 17.00 4.48 12.65
N GLU A 441 16.48 4.12 11.48
CA GLU A 441 15.95 5.08 10.50
C GLU A 441 14.69 5.77 11.04
N LYS A 442 14.54 7.08 10.78
CA LYS A 442 13.40 7.87 11.25
C LYS A 442 12.10 7.41 10.59
N LEU A 443 11.05 7.23 11.39
CA LEU A 443 9.71 6.78 10.99
C LEU A 443 8.64 7.85 11.23
N SER A 444 9.03 9.13 11.21
CA SER A 444 8.15 10.27 11.54
C SER A 444 6.88 10.34 10.67
N GLU A 445 6.97 9.98 9.39
CA GLU A 445 5.81 9.98 8.48
C GLU A 445 4.76 8.90 8.85
N LEU A 446 5.19 7.74 9.36
CA LEU A 446 4.26 6.72 9.85
C LEU A 446 3.60 7.12 11.16
N LEU A 447 4.37 7.75 12.05
CA LEU A 447 3.83 8.25 13.31
C LEU A 447 2.78 9.33 13.09
N ALA A 448 3.04 10.27 12.17
CA ALA A 448 2.12 11.36 11.88
C ALA A 448 0.80 10.85 11.26
N SER A 449 0.87 9.83 10.41
CA SER A 449 -0.32 9.26 9.75
C SER A 449 -1.01 8.16 10.54
N ARG A 450 -0.32 7.54 11.52
CA ARG A 450 -0.70 6.30 12.21
C ARG A 450 -1.26 5.21 11.28
N ASN A 451 -0.86 5.24 10.01
CA ASN A 451 -1.41 4.38 8.99
C ASN A 451 -0.57 3.12 8.86
N PHE A 452 -0.75 2.21 9.81
CA PHE A 452 -0.08 0.93 9.85
C PHE A 452 -0.91 -0.12 9.10
N ASN A 453 -0.75 -0.20 7.79
CA ASN A 453 -1.40 -1.26 7.02
C ASN A 453 -0.61 -2.56 7.15
N VAL A 454 -1.36 -3.65 7.33
CA VAL A 454 -0.80 -5.00 7.35
C VAL A 454 -0.18 -5.31 5.98
N THR A 455 0.95 -5.99 6.02
CA THR A 455 1.69 -6.46 4.85
C THR A 455 0.97 -7.67 4.30
N THR A 456 0.04 -7.41 3.37
CA THR A 456 -0.93 -8.40 2.87
C THR A 456 -0.27 -9.72 2.46
N LEU A 457 0.83 -9.65 1.70
CA LEU A 457 1.54 -10.85 1.27
C LEU A 457 2.14 -11.65 2.45
N ALA A 458 2.68 -10.99 3.47
CA ALA A 458 3.22 -11.69 4.63
C ALA A 458 2.10 -12.37 5.43
N GLU A 459 0.97 -11.69 5.62
CA GLU A 459 -0.20 -12.24 6.29
C GLU A 459 -0.80 -13.43 5.52
N GLU A 460 -0.98 -13.32 4.21
CA GLU A 460 -1.47 -14.41 3.36
C GLU A 460 -0.57 -15.65 3.43
N LEU A 461 0.75 -15.47 3.43
CA LEU A 461 1.71 -16.57 3.56
C LEU A 461 1.64 -17.23 4.93
N ILE A 462 1.54 -16.45 6.02
CA ILE A 462 1.36 -17.00 7.38
C ILE A 462 0.04 -17.77 7.47
N VAL A 463 -1.07 -17.22 6.98
CA VAL A 463 -2.37 -17.88 6.99
C VAL A 463 -2.36 -19.19 6.19
N ARG A 464 -1.65 -19.21 5.06
CA ARG A 464 -1.66 -20.35 4.13
C ARG A 464 -0.77 -21.51 4.59
N TYR A 465 0.41 -21.19 5.16
CA TYR A 465 1.46 -22.17 5.45
C TYR A 465 1.71 -22.40 6.95
N LEU A 466 1.26 -21.49 7.81
CA LEU A 466 1.52 -21.50 9.27
C LEU A 466 0.22 -21.30 10.06
N SER A 467 -0.86 -21.96 9.64
CA SER A 467 -2.20 -21.76 10.20
C SER A 467 -2.31 -22.19 11.66
N ASP A 468 -1.61 -23.25 12.04
CA ASP A 468 -1.66 -23.81 13.38
C ASP A 468 -0.88 -22.92 14.35
N GLU A 469 0.34 -22.51 13.97
CA GLU A 469 1.16 -21.56 14.73
C GLU A 469 0.48 -20.18 14.83
N LEU A 470 -0.21 -19.74 13.78
CA LEU A 470 -1.02 -18.52 13.82
C LEU A 470 -2.19 -18.64 14.80
N SER A 471 -2.83 -19.81 14.85
CA SER A 471 -3.94 -20.07 15.77
C SER A 471 -3.47 -20.08 17.23
N ASP A 472 -2.32 -20.70 17.52
CA ASP A 472 -1.68 -20.62 18.83
C ASP A 472 -1.28 -19.19 19.19
N ARG A 473 -0.74 -18.44 18.22
CA ARG A 473 -0.36 -17.04 18.40
C ARG A 473 -1.55 -16.14 18.73
N LYS A 474 -2.71 -16.40 18.10
CA LYS A 474 -4.00 -15.73 18.38
C LYS A 474 -4.50 -16.06 19.77
N ARG A 475 -4.51 -17.35 20.15
CA ARG A 475 -4.92 -17.78 21.50
C ARG A 475 -4.13 -17.05 22.59
N ILE A 476 -2.80 -17.01 22.48
CA ILE A 476 -1.95 -16.30 23.44
C ILE A 476 -2.26 -14.79 23.48
N TYR A 477 -2.51 -14.18 22.32
CA TYR A 477 -2.88 -12.76 22.27
C TYR A 477 -4.22 -12.50 22.98
N ASP A 478 -5.22 -13.33 22.73
CA ASP A 478 -6.56 -13.19 23.32
C ASP A 478 -6.53 -13.43 24.84
N GLU A 479 -5.73 -14.39 25.31
CA GLU A 479 -5.46 -14.61 26.74
C GLU A 479 -4.79 -13.38 27.37
N GLU A 480 -3.72 -12.84 26.76
CA GLU A 480 -3.04 -11.61 27.22
C GLU A 480 -4.02 -10.41 27.29
N MET A 481 -4.91 -10.26 26.29
CA MET A 481 -5.91 -9.19 26.27
C MET A 481 -7.00 -9.38 27.33
N THR A 482 -7.41 -10.62 27.57
CA THR A 482 -8.39 -10.96 28.61
C THR A 482 -7.84 -10.62 30.00
N GLU A 483 -6.59 -10.99 30.28
CA GLU A 483 -5.91 -10.63 31.54
C GLU A 483 -5.84 -9.11 31.73
N LEU A 484 -5.46 -8.37 30.69
CA LEU A 484 -5.37 -6.90 30.73
C LEU A 484 -6.72 -6.20 30.86
N SER A 485 -7.83 -6.88 30.57
CA SER A 485 -9.18 -6.33 30.68
C SER A 485 -9.77 -6.41 32.10
N ASN A 486 -9.07 -7.02 33.05
CA ASN A 486 -9.55 -7.18 34.42
C ASN A 486 -9.63 -5.82 35.15
N LEU A 487 -10.80 -5.50 35.70
CA LEU A 487 -11.06 -4.23 36.39
C LEU A 487 -10.95 -4.31 37.92
N THR A 488 -10.48 -5.44 38.44
CA THR A 488 -10.26 -5.68 39.89
C THR A 488 -8.84 -6.16 40.20
N ARG A 489 -8.17 -6.79 39.24
CA ARG A 489 -6.80 -7.30 39.36
C ARG A 489 -5.91 -6.66 38.32
N ASP A 490 -4.67 -6.33 38.70
CA ASP A 490 -3.69 -5.65 37.83
C ASP A 490 -4.23 -4.42 37.09
N VAL A 491 -5.18 -3.70 37.70
CA VAL A 491 -5.80 -2.51 37.13
C VAL A 491 -4.73 -1.47 36.84
N PRO A 492 -4.66 -0.90 35.63
CA PRO A 492 -3.67 0.14 35.30
C PRO A 492 -3.91 1.40 36.13
N ILE A 493 -2.87 1.88 36.82
CA ILE A 493 -2.92 3.05 37.70
C ILE A 493 -2.12 4.22 37.13
N PHE A 494 -2.80 5.33 36.87
CA PHE A 494 -2.22 6.63 36.58
C PHE A 494 -1.93 7.37 37.89
N VAL A 495 -0.69 7.82 38.09
CA VAL A 495 -0.31 8.52 39.32
C VAL A 495 -0.13 10.01 39.04
N CYS A 496 -1.10 10.84 39.47
CA CYS A 496 -1.06 12.28 39.17
C CYS A 496 -1.82 13.14 40.18
N ALA A 497 -3.16 13.12 40.13
CA ALA A 497 -4.02 14.03 40.87
C ALA A 497 -5.19 13.29 41.52
N MET A 498 -5.91 14.00 42.41
CA MET A 498 -7.17 13.48 42.95
C MET A 498 -8.22 13.43 41.84
N ALA A 499 -8.89 12.29 41.70
CA ALA A 499 -10.15 12.18 40.97
C ALA A 499 -11.27 11.82 41.93
N PHE A 500 -12.47 12.26 41.57
CA PHE A 500 -13.69 11.95 42.28
C PHE A 500 -14.71 11.35 41.30
N PRO A 501 -15.65 10.52 41.80
CA PRO A 501 -16.76 10.03 41.00
C PRO A 501 -17.51 11.19 40.35
N THR A 502 -18.00 10.97 39.12
CA THR A 502 -18.77 11.92 38.29
C THR A 502 -18.04 13.18 37.83
N VAL A 503 -16.84 13.45 38.35
CA VAL A 503 -16.08 14.67 38.01
C VAL A 503 -15.24 14.44 36.75
N PRO A 504 -15.31 15.33 35.74
CA PRO A 504 -14.44 15.29 34.57
C PRO A 504 -12.96 15.48 34.95
N CYS A 505 -12.09 14.76 34.26
CA CYS A 505 -10.65 14.80 34.46
C CYS A 505 -9.93 14.70 33.10
N PRO A 506 -9.77 15.83 32.39
CA PRO A 506 -8.98 15.87 31.16
C PRO A 506 -7.49 15.72 31.49
N LEU A 507 -6.81 14.81 30.79
CA LEU A 507 -5.40 14.49 31.02
C LEU A 507 -4.57 14.68 29.76
N HIS A 508 -3.45 15.38 29.89
CA HIS A 508 -2.43 15.41 28.84
C HIS A 508 -1.39 14.31 29.09
N VAL A 509 -1.45 13.26 28.28
CA VAL A 509 -0.61 12.06 28.37
C VAL A 509 0.51 12.13 27.35
N PHE A 510 1.71 12.48 27.81
CA PHE A 510 2.91 12.58 26.96
C PHE A 510 3.96 11.50 27.28
N GLU A 511 3.98 10.97 28.52
CA GLU A 511 4.97 9.96 28.92
C GLU A 511 4.73 8.62 28.20
N PRO A 512 5.77 7.98 27.60
CA PRO A 512 5.63 6.75 26.83
C PRO A 512 4.91 5.61 27.56
N ARG A 513 5.19 5.43 28.86
CA ARG A 513 4.55 4.39 29.69
C ARG A 513 3.04 4.56 29.81
N TYR A 514 2.55 5.80 29.92
CA TYR A 514 1.13 6.07 30.06
C TYR A 514 0.44 6.11 28.69
N ARG A 515 1.16 6.45 27.61
CA ARG A 515 0.67 6.27 26.24
C ARG A 515 0.34 4.80 25.95
N LEU A 516 1.23 3.89 26.35
CA LEU A 516 0.97 2.44 26.29
C LEU A 516 -0.23 2.05 27.15
N MET A 517 -0.32 2.56 28.38
CA MET A 517 -1.42 2.28 29.31
C MET A 517 -2.78 2.66 28.69
N ILE A 518 -2.91 3.89 28.19
CA ILE A 518 -4.14 4.37 27.55
C ILE A 518 -4.47 3.57 26.30
N ARG A 519 -3.49 3.26 25.45
CA ARG A 519 -3.71 2.41 24.26
C ARG A 519 -4.27 1.05 24.66
N ARG A 520 -3.73 0.39 25.68
CA ARG A 520 -4.25 -0.90 26.19
C ARG A 520 -5.67 -0.79 26.74
N CYS A 521 -6.01 0.29 27.44
CA CYS A 521 -7.37 0.54 27.90
C CYS A 521 -8.35 0.62 26.72
N MET A 522 -7.93 1.21 25.60
CA MET A 522 -8.71 1.29 24.37
C MET A 522 -8.78 -0.06 23.62
N GLU A 523 -7.67 -0.78 23.52
CA GLU A 523 -7.56 -2.07 22.81
C GLU A 523 -8.34 -3.19 23.50
N THR A 524 -8.27 -3.27 24.83
CA THR A 524 -9.04 -4.24 25.63
C THR A 524 -10.54 -3.95 25.64
N GLY A 525 -10.96 -2.76 25.17
CA GLY A 525 -12.35 -2.31 25.20
C GLY A 525 -12.85 -1.86 26.57
N THR A 526 -12.05 -2.03 27.63
CA THR A 526 -12.42 -1.60 29.00
C THR A 526 -12.64 -0.11 29.11
N ARG A 527 -11.84 0.68 28.38
CA ARG A 527 -11.79 2.14 28.42
C ARG A 527 -11.66 2.69 29.84
N ARG A 528 -11.01 1.95 30.74
CA ARG A 528 -10.96 2.27 32.17
C ARG A 528 -9.56 2.14 32.75
N PHE A 529 -9.23 3.04 33.66
CA PHE A 529 -7.98 3.01 34.42
C PHE A 529 -8.20 3.65 35.80
N GLY A 530 -7.43 3.22 36.79
CA GLY A 530 -7.46 3.83 38.12
C GLY A 530 -6.57 5.07 38.18
N MET A 531 -6.95 6.07 38.97
CA MET A 531 -6.07 7.18 39.33
C MET A 531 -5.88 7.24 40.84
N CYS A 532 -4.61 7.35 41.23
CA CYS A 532 -4.17 7.46 42.62
C CYS A 532 -3.22 8.65 42.78
N LEU A 533 -3.09 9.14 44.01
CA LEU A 533 -2.01 10.05 44.36
C LEU A 533 -0.71 9.27 44.55
N SER A 534 0.42 9.98 44.37
CA SER A 534 1.72 9.45 44.78
C SER A 534 1.81 9.40 46.30
N ALA A 535 2.30 8.29 46.84
CA ALA A 535 2.59 8.12 48.26
C ALA A 535 4.10 8.00 48.48
N GLU A 536 4.65 8.74 49.45
CA GLU A 536 6.10 8.87 49.71
C GLU A 536 6.82 7.53 49.91
N HIS A 537 6.14 6.53 50.49
CA HIS A 537 6.74 5.23 50.83
C HIS A 537 6.11 4.02 50.12
N ALA A 538 4.86 4.15 49.66
CA ALA A 538 4.10 3.06 49.03
C ALA A 538 3.98 3.21 47.51
N GLY A 539 4.54 4.27 46.91
CA GLY A 539 4.43 4.55 45.48
C GLY A 539 3.06 5.08 45.04
N ILE A 540 1.96 4.50 45.54
CA ILE A 540 0.57 4.96 45.29
C ILE A 540 -0.24 5.04 46.59
N SER A 541 -1.29 5.87 46.59
CA SER A 541 -2.20 6.05 47.72
C SER A 541 -3.11 4.83 47.96
N GLU A 542 -3.55 4.65 49.22
CA GLU A 542 -4.46 3.57 49.64
C GLU A 542 -5.83 3.63 48.95
N TYR A 543 -6.31 4.83 48.62
CA TYR A 543 -7.58 5.03 47.92
C TYR A 543 -7.34 5.69 46.57
N GLY A 544 -8.24 5.40 45.63
CA GLY A 544 -8.24 5.97 44.29
C GLY A 544 -9.64 6.02 43.69
N CYS A 545 -9.71 6.57 42.48
CA CYS A 545 -10.94 6.63 41.70
C CYS A 545 -10.69 5.94 40.36
N MET A 546 -11.59 5.06 39.95
CA MET A 546 -11.63 4.50 38.61
C MET A 546 -12.16 5.57 37.67
N LEU A 547 -11.50 5.77 36.54
CA LEU A 547 -11.91 6.68 35.48
C LEU A 547 -12.31 5.89 34.25
N GLU A 548 -13.29 6.43 33.54
CA GLU A 548 -13.70 5.95 32.22
C GLU A 548 -13.32 6.98 31.16
N ILE A 549 -12.65 6.50 30.11
CA ILE A 549 -12.22 7.28 28.95
C ILE A 549 -13.43 7.52 28.05
N LYS A 550 -13.77 8.79 27.83
CA LYS A 550 -14.83 9.22 26.91
C LYS A 550 -14.29 9.50 25.50
N ASP A 551 -13.16 10.20 25.40
CA ASP A 551 -12.51 10.52 24.12
C ASP A 551 -10.97 10.51 24.26
N VAL A 552 -10.27 10.23 23.16
CA VAL A 552 -8.80 10.30 23.07
C VAL A 552 -8.38 10.98 21.79
N ARG A 553 -7.66 12.09 21.92
CA ARG A 553 -7.10 12.84 20.79
C ARG A 553 -5.60 12.69 20.77
N THR A 554 -5.08 11.95 19.80
CA THR A 554 -3.64 11.72 19.64
C THR A 554 -3.01 12.76 18.71
N PHE A 555 -1.85 13.29 19.08
CA PHE A 555 -1.09 14.27 18.29
C PHE A 555 0.06 13.61 17.50
N PRO A 556 0.66 14.31 16.51
CA PRO A 556 1.75 13.76 15.68
C PRO A 556 3.05 13.44 16.43
N ASP A 557 3.31 14.10 17.56
CA ASP A 557 4.40 13.75 18.48
C ASP A 557 4.09 12.48 19.32
N GLY A 558 2.87 11.97 19.15
CA GLY A 558 2.31 10.81 19.81
C GLY A 558 1.77 11.09 21.22
N SER A 559 1.88 12.32 21.73
CA SER A 559 1.15 12.72 22.94
C SER A 559 -0.36 12.60 22.71
N SER A 560 -1.14 12.57 23.79
CA SER A 560 -2.60 12.47 23.68
C SER A 560 -3.29 13.32 24.74
N VAL A 561 -4.40 13.94 24.37
CA VAL A 561 -5.38 14.46 25.34
C VAL A 561 -6.45 13.40 25.53
N VAL A 562 -6.63 12.99 26.78
CA VAL A 562 -7.59 11.97 27.20
C VAL A 562 -8.69 12.66 28.01
N ASP A 563 -9.91 12.64 27.50
CA ASP A 563 -11.07 13.12 28.23
C ASP A 563 -11.63 11.94 29.05
N ALA A 564 -11.47 12.00 30.36
CA ALA A 564 -11.92 10.95 31.27
C ALA A 564 -12.89 11.49 32.33
N VAL A 565 -13.72 10.63 32.90
CA VAL A 565 -14.65 10.97 33.99
C VAL A 565 -14.53 9.92 35.09
N GLY A 566 -14.48 10.36 36.35
CA GLY A 566 -14.48 9.42 37.48
C GLY A 566 -15.79 8.65 37.57
N ILE A 567 -15.73 7.36 37.88
CA ILE A 567 -16.91 6.48 37.93
C ILE A 567 -17.15 5.86 39.31
N SER A 568 -16.09 5.34 39.95
CA SER A 568 -16.24 4.55 41.18
C SER A 568 -14.99 4.66 42.02
N ARG A 569 -15.15 4.63 43.33
CA ARG A 569 -14.04 4.67 44.28
C ARG A 569 -13.50 3.27 44.52
N PHE A 570 -12.23 3.16 44.86
CA PHE A 570 -11.64 1.90 45.23
C PHE A 570 -10.56 2.06 46.31
N ARG A 571 -10.33 0.96 47.01
CA ARG A 571 -9.20 0.72 47.92
C ARG A 571 -8.18 -0.16 47.21
N VAL A 572 -6.90 0.22 47.31
CA VAL A 572 -5.78 -0.57 46.82
C VAL A 572 -5.48 -1.68 47.83
N LEU A 573 -5.55 -2.94 47.38
CA LEU A 573 -5.21 -4.11 48.18
C LEU A 573 -3.72 -4.44 48.06
N SER A 574 -3.20 -4.39 46.84
CA SER A 574 -1.78 -4.54 46.54
C SER A 574 -1.44 -3.82 45.24
N HIS A 575 -0.17 -3.48 45.03
CA HIS A 575 0.27 -2.85 43.79
C HIS A 575 1.56 -3.48 43.26
N ARG A 576 1.69 -3.45 41.94
CA ARG A 576 2.81 -4.00 41.15
C ARG A 576 3.18 -3.02 40.05
N HIS A 577 4.24 -3.32 39.32
CA HIS A 577 4.67 -2.56 38.15
C HIS A 577 4.62 -3.43 36.90
N ARG A 578 4.07 -2.90 35.81
CA ARG A 578 3.99 -3.59 34.52
C ARG A 578 4.32 -2.60 33.41
N ASP A 579 5.30 -2.95 32.57
CA ASP A 579 5.68 -2.19 31.37
C ASP A 579 5.91 -0.67 31.58
N GLY A 580 6.38 -0.26 32.76
CA GLY A 580 6.70 1.14 33.04
C GLY A 580 5.71 1.88 33.94
N TYR A 581 4.48 1.38 34.12
CA TYR A 581 3.43 2.02 34.91
C TYR A 581 2.96 1.13 36.09
N ASN A 582 2.25 1.74 37.05
CA ASN A 582 1.74 1.04 38.22
C ASN A 582 0.48 0.25 37.87
N THR A 583 0.31 -0.90 38.50
CA THR A 583 -0.88 -1.74 38.41
C THR A 583 -1.33 -2.10 39.82
N ALA A 584 -2.62 -2.30 40.07
CA ALA A 584 -3.12 -2.62 41.41
C ALA A 584 -4.23 -3.66 41.40
N ASP A 585 -4.22 -4.51 42.43
CA ASP A 585 -5.40 -5.25 42.82
C ASP A 585 -6.24 -4.35 43.72
N ILE A 586 -7.53 -4.21 43.40
CA ILE A 586 -8.41 -3.23 44.02
C ILE A 586 -9.69 -3.87 44.54
N GLU A 587 -10.28 -3.19 45.51
CA GLU A 587 -11.62 -3.45 46.02
C GLU A 587 -12.47 -2.19 45.81
N TYR A 588 -13.62 -2.32 45.16
CA TYR A 588 -14.53 -1.19 44.97
C TYR A 588 -15.15 -0.76 46.29
N LEU A 589 -15.28 0.55 46.49
CA LEU A 589 -15.90 1.14 47.68
C LEU A 589 -17.28 1.69 47.36
N GLU A 590 -18.26 1.24 48.13
CA GLU A 590 -19.64 1.69 48.10
C GLU A 590 -20.02 2.35 49.43
N ASP A 591 -20.98 3.26 49.38
CA ASP A 591 -21.54 3.85 50.59
C ASP A 591 -22.48 2.86 51.30
N GLU A 592 -22.36 2.80 52.62
CA GLU A 592 -23.26 2.05 53.48
C GLU A 592 -24.67 2.65 53.41
N LYS A 593 -25.65 1.79 53.12
CA LYS A 593 -27.05 2.21 53.03
C LYS A 593 -27.70 2.24 54.41
N VAL A 594 -28.46 3.29 54.69
CA VAL A 594 -29.28 3.46 55.90
C VAL A 594 -30.77 3.44 55.56
N GLU A 595 -31.58 2.93 56.50
CA GLU A 595 -33.04 2.77 56.34
C GLU A 595 -33.80 3.40 57.53
N GLY A 596 -35.13 3.55 57.40
CA GLY A 596 -35.99 4.04 58.48
C GLY A 596 -35.70 5.48 58.90
N SER A 597 -35.68 5.74 60.21
CA SER A 597 -35.47 7.09 60.76
C SER A 597 -34.10 7.69 60.39
N GLU A 598 -33.07 6.84 60.26
CA GLU A 598 -31.74 7.30 59.85
C GLU A 598 -31.72 7.82 58.41
N TYR A 599 -32.54 7.23 57.53
CA TYR A 599 -32.70 7.69 56.15
C TYR A 599 -33.38 9.07 56.07
N GLU A 600 -34.40 9.31 56.91
CA GLU A 600 -35.07 10.61 56.98
C GLU A 600 -34.12 11.72 57.47
N GLU A 601 -33.32 11.42 58.50
CA GLU A 601 -32.25 12.32 58.98
C GLU A 601 -31.21 12.59 57.89
N LEU A 602 -30.78 11.54 57.19
CA LEU A 602 -29.80 11.63 56.11
C LEU A 602 -30.33 12.50 54.96
N THR A 603 -31.59 12.32 54.57
CA THR A 603 -32.24 13.10 53.51
C THR A 603 -32.35 14.57 53.89
N THR A 604 -32.75 14.85 55.14
CA THR A 604 -32.80 16.23 55.66
C THR A 604 -31.42 16.87 55.68
N LEU A 605 -30.39 16.12 56.09
CA LEU A 605 -29.00 16.58 56.08
C LEU A 605 -28.50 16.82 54.65
N HIS A 606 -28.76 15.90 53.73
CA HIS A 606 -28.43 16.01 52.31
C HIS A 606 -28.96 17.32 51.71
N ASP A 607 -30.26 17.60 51.90
CA ASP A 607 -30.90 18.79 51.37
C ASP A 607 -30.33 20.08 51.99
N SER A 608 -30.11 20.06 53.31
CA SER A 608 -29.51 21.19 54.02
C SER A 608 -28.09 21.49 53.56
N VAL A 609 -27.26 20.47 53.34
CA VAL A 609 -25.86 20.64 52.90
C VAL A 609 -25.82 21.03 51.42
N TYR A 610 -26.68 20.46 50.57
CA TYR A 610 -26.82 20.89 49.17
C TYR A 610 -27.13 22.39 49.09
N GLN A 611 -28.13 22.86 49.85
CA GLN A 611 -28.50 24.28 49.85
C GLN A 611 -27.35 25.18 50.35
N GLN A 612 -26.58 24.71 51.33
CA GLN A 612 -25.38 25.41 51.80
C GLN A 612 -24.29 25.46 50.72
N SER A 613 -24.08 24.37 49.97
CA SER A 613 -23.15 24.33 48.84
C SER A 613 -23.54 25.31 47.73
N VAL A 614 -24.83 25.36 47.37
CA VAL A 614 -25.37 26.32 46.38
C VAL A 614 -25.21 27.75 46.89
N SER A 615 -25.57 28.03 48.15
CA SER A 615 -25.40 29.36 48.73
C SER A 615 -23.93 29.81 48.76
N TRP A 616 -23.02 28.89 49.08
CA TRP A 616 -21.58 29.17 49.02
C TRP A 616 -21.13 29.47 47.59
N PHE A 617 -21.47 28.62 46.62
CA PHE A 617 -21.07 28.81 45.22
C PHE A 617 -21.61 30.12 44.63
N THR A 618 -22.88 30.44 44.91
CA THR A 618 -23.50 31.69 44.47
C THR A 618 -22.89 32.94 45.11
N SER A 619 -22.32 32.82 46.33
CA SER A 619 -21.62 33.91 47.01
C SER A 619 -20.22 34.22 46.45
N LEU A 620 -19.65 33.33 45.61
CA LEU A 620 -18.35 33.55 44.99
C LEU A 620 -18.39 34.72 44.00
N GLN A 621 -17.24 35.35 43.77
CA GLN A 621 -17.09 36.35 42.72
C GLN A 621 -17.22 35.73 41.32
N ASP A 622 -17.73 36.47 40.35
CA ASP A 622 -18.07 35.92 39.03
C ASP A 622 -16.87 35.32 38.29
N HIS A 623 -15.69 35.95 38.36
CA HIS A 623 -14.47 35.39 37.77
C HIS A 623 -14.08 34.01 38.35
N MET A 624 -14.33 33.76 39.65
CA MET A 624 -14.07 32.46 40.27
C MET A 624 -15.10 31.43 39.79
N LYS A 625 -16.37 31.82 39.68
CA LYS A 625 -17.42 30.95 39.16
C LYS A 625 -17.11 30.53 37.73
N GLU A 626 -16.75 31.47 36.86
CA GLU A 626 -16.38 31.19 35.46
C GLU A 626 -15.22 30.21 35.36
N GLN A 627 -14.18 30.39 36.19
CA GLN A 627 -13.04 29.46 36.24
C GLN A 627 -13.44 28.05 36.70
N ILE A 628 -14.27 27.96 37.75
CA ILE A 628 -14.76 26.68 38.27
C ILE A 628 -15.62 25.97 37.21
N LEU A 629 -16.56 26.68 36.60
CA LEU A 629 -17.46 26.13 35.59
C LEU A 629 -16.72 25.69 34.32
N SER A 630 -15.69 26.44 33.92
CA SER A 630 -14.84 26.09 32.79
C SER A 630 -14.07 24.79 33.02
N HIS A 631 -13.63 24.53 34.26
CA HIS A 631 -12.80 23.36 34.57
C HIS A 631 -13.60 22.13 35.00
N PHE A 632 -14.62 22.30 35.85
CA PHE A 632 -15.38 21.21 36.47
C PHE A 632 -16.78 21.03 35.90
N GLY A 633 -17.23 21.94 35.03
CA GLY A 633 -18.60 21.98 34.53
C GLY A 633 -19.59 22.54 35.56
N LEU A 634 -20.88 22.44 35.22
CA LEU A 634 -21.97 22.86 36.09
C LEU A 634 -22.04 21.98 37.34
N MET A 635 -22.43 22.59 38.47
CA MET A 635 -22.75 21.83 39.67
C MET A 635 -23.97 20.93 39.38
N PRO A 636 -23.87 19.61 39.65
CA PRO A 636 -24.99 18.70 39.47
C PRO A 636 -26.22 19.09 40.31
N ASP A 637 -27.40 18.82 39.78
CA ASP A 637 -28.66 19.05 40.47
C ASP A 637 -28.80 18.17 41.72
N ARG A 638 -29.69 18.59 42.63
CA ARG A 638 -30.05 17.81 43.81
C ARG A 638 -30.71 16.49 43.39
N GLU A 639 -30.11 15.38 43.80
CA GLU A 639 -30.70 14.06 43.62
C GLU A 639 -31.85 13.82 44.59
N LEU A 640 -32.96 13.25 44.11
CA LEU A 640 -34.12 12.92 44.96
C LEU A 640 -33.81 11.75 45.91
N GLU A 641 -32.99 10.81 45.46
CA GLU A 641 -32.59 9.63 46.21
C GLU A 641 -31.07 9.64 46.41
N PRO A 642 -30.58 10.13 47.56
CA PRO A 642 -29.16 10.36 47.80
C PRO A 642 -28.33 9.06 47.89
N GLN A 643 -28.98 7.90 48.02
CA GLN A 643 -28.35 6.58 48.11
C GLN A 643 -28.47 5.77 46.81
N SER A 644 -28.91 6.39 45.70
CA SER A 644 -29.09 5.71 44.41
C SER A 644 -27.76 5.32 43.75
N ASN A 645 -26.76 6.20 43.81
CA ASN A 645 -25.41 5.94 43.33
C ASN A 645 -24.58 5.22 44.40
N PRO A 646 -23.85 4.13 44.09
CA PRO A 646 -22.99 3.44 45.06
C PRO A 646 -21.91 4.33 45.68
N SER A 647 -21.47 5.40 45.01
CA SER A 647 -20.54 6.38 45.58
C SER A 647 -21.25 7.58 46.22
N GLY A 648 -22.58 7.60 46.31
CA GLY A 648 -23.36 8.74 46.77
C GLY A 648 -23.49 9.85 45.71
N PRO A 649 -24.11 10.98 46.07
CA PRO A 649 -24.66 11.93 45.11
C PRO A 649 -23.57 12.75 44.40
N ALA A 650 -23.73 12.97 43.10
CA ALA A 650 -22.73 13.60 42.23
C ALA A 650 -22.31 15.00 42.68
N TRP A 651 -23.26 15.82 43.14
CA TRP A 651 -22.98 17.17 43.61
C TRP A 651 -22.02 17.20 44.81
N SER A 652 -22.04 16.15 45.65
CA SER A 652 -21.17 16.06 46.83
C SER A 652 -19.70 15.85 46.43
N TRP A 653 -19.46 15.15 45.34
CA TRP A 653 -18.13 14.97 44.76
C TRP A 653 -17.66 16.20 43.99
N TRP A 654 -18.57 16.85 43.27
CA TRP A 654 -18.29 18.10 42.59
C TRP A 654 -17.85 19.18 43.58
N ILE A 655 -18.58 19.36 44.69
CA ILE A 655 -18.19 20.37 45.70
C ILE A 655 -16.84 20.03 46.34
N LEU A 656 -16.56 18.75 46.62
CA LEU A 656 -15.26 18.33 47.17
C LEU A 656 -14.08 18.54 46.19
N ALA A 657 -14.33 18.44 44.88
CA ALA A 657 -13.34 18.73 43.85
C ALA A 657 -13.03 20.23 43.74
N VAL A 658 -14.05 21.07 43.93
CA VAL A 658 -13.94 22.53 43.82
C VAL A 658 -13.37 23.19 45.08
N LEU A 659 -13.62 22.63 46.26
CA LEU A 659 -13.14 23.19 47.52
C LEU A 659 -11.60 23.11 47.63
N PRO A 660 -10.92 24.18 48.10
CA PRO A 660 -9.46 24.23 48.24
C PRO A 660 -8.98 23.42 49.45
N LEU A 661 -9.07 22.09 49.34
CA LEU A 661 -8.72 21.14 50.39
C LEU A 661 -7.29 20.63 50.22
N GLU A 662 -6.64 20.35 51.34
CA GLU A 662 -5.37 19.63 51.32
C GLU A 662 -5.56 18.20 50.81
N ARG A 663 -4.59 17.69 50.06
CA ARG A 663 -4.66 16.35 49.44
C ARG A 663 -4.93 15.23 50.46
N LYS A 664 -4.37 15.33 51.66
CA LYS A 664 -4.61 14.37 52.75
C LYS A 664 -6.08 14.33 53.19
N ALA A 665 -6.72 15.50 53.26
CA ALA A 665 -8.14 15.61 53.60
C ALA A 665 -9.02 15.07 52.46
N GLN A 666 -8.70 15.40 51.21
CA GLN A 666 -9.40 14.87 50.03
C GLN A 666 -9.33 13.34 49.97
N LEU A 667 -8.15 12.77 50.21
CA LEU A 667 -7.94 11.32 50.23
C LEU A 667 -8.72 10.64 51.37
N ALA A 668 -8.72 11.24 52.57
CA ALA A 668 -9.49 10.73 53.70
C ALA A 668 -11.00 10.71 53.39
N ILE A 669 -11.52 11.77 52.77
CA ILE A 669 -12.94 11.86 52.40
C ILE A 669 -13.29 10.87 51.28
N LEU A 670 -12.39 10.65 50.32
CA LEU A 670 -12.57 9.67 49.25
C LEU A 670 -12.80 8.26 49.83
N GLY A 671 -12.08 7.89 50.89
CA GLY A 671 -12.20 6.60 51.56
C GLY A 671 -13.39 6.45 52.53
N MET A 672 -14.22 7.48 52.73
CA MET A 672 -15.37 7.40 53.66
C MET A 672 -16.52 6.59 53.06
N VAL A 673 -16.98 5.55 53.76
CA VAL A 673 -18.15 4.73 53.36
C VAL A 673 -19.49 5.23 53.92
N SER A 674 -19.47 6.14 54.91
CA SER A 674 -20.68 6.76 55.45
C SER A 674 -21.00 8.07 54.74
N LEU A 675 -22.12 8.10 54.00
CA LEU A 675 -22.60 9.33 53.35
C LEU A 675 -22.94 10.42 54.37
N LYS A 676 -23.51 10.04 55.53
CA LYS A 676 -23.84 10.97 56.63
C LYS A 676 -22.59 11.71 57.11
N ASP A 677 -21.51 10.97 57.38
CA ASP A 677 -20.26 11.55 57.87
C ASP A 677 -19.58 12.40 56.80
N ARG A 678 -19.64 11.98 55.54
CA ARG A 678 -19.13 12.78 54.42
C ARG A 678 -19.87 14.10 54.26
N LEU A 679 -21.20 14.11 54.37
CA LEU A 679 -22.01 15.34 54.35
C LEU A 679 -21.70 16.26 55.54
N LEU A 680 -21.52 15.70 56.74
CA LEU A 680 -21.09 16.47 57.91
C LEU A 680 -19.69 17.08 57.72
N ALA A 681 -18.76 16.36 57.10
CA ALA A 681 -17.44 16.87 56.76
C ALA A 681 -17.54 18.04 55.78
N ILE A 682 -18.30 17.89 54.69
CA ILE A 682 -18.55 18.96 53.71
C ILE A 682 -19.14 20.20 54.41
N ARG A 683 -20.15 20.01 55.28
CA ARG A 683 -20.76 21.10 56.04
C ARG A 683 -19.75 21.86 56.89
N ARG A 684 -18.90 21.15 57.65
CA ARG A 684 -17.85 21.77 58.49
C ARG A 684 -16.85 22.54 57.65
N ILE A 685 -16.43 21.96 56.52
CA ILE A 685 -15.49 22.57 55.58
C ILE A 685 -16.06 23.88 55.03
N LEU A 686 -17.32 23.88 54.56
CA LEU A 686 -17.99 25.07 54.04
C LEU A 686 -18.04 26.17 55.10
N VAL A 687 -18.40 25.86 56.35
CA VAL A 687 -18.43 26.84 57.45
C VAL A 687 -17.04 27.47 57.68
N ILE A 688 -15.98 26.66 57.67
CA ILE A 688 -14.61 27.14 57.89
C ILE A 688 -14.15 28.04 56.74
N ILE A 689 -14.43 27.63 55.49
CA ILE A 689 -14.02 28.36 54.29
C ILE A 689 -14.76 29.69 54.18
N THR A 690 -16.09 29.69 54.36
CA THR A 690 -16.88 30.92 54.32
C THR A 690 -16.42 31.93 55.37
N ARG A 691 -16.11 31.48 56.59
CA ARG A 691 -15.54 32.35 57.64
C ARG A 691 -14.20 32.94 57.22
N LYS A 692 -13.28 32.12 56.70
CA LYS A 692 -11.96 32.59 56.23
C LYS A 692 -12.08 33.60 55.07
N MET A 693 -13.03 33.40 54.16
CA MET A 693 -13.27 34.31 53.04
C MET A 693 -13.77 35.67 53.53
N ASN A 694 -14.78 35.68 54.42
CA ASN A 694 -15.32 36.91 54.98
C ASN A 694 -14.26 37.72 55.74
N SER A 695 -13.45 37.07 56.59
CA SER A 695 -12.38 37.75 57.32
C SER A 695 -11.30 38.34 56.40
N ARG A 696 -10.98 37.68 55.27
CA ARG A 696 -10.04 38.23 54.28
C ARG A 696 -10.62 39.45 53.57
N GLN A 697 -11.91 39.44 53.27
CA GLN A 697 -12.59 40.54 52.59
C GLN A 697 -12.74 41.77 53.50
N GLU A 698 -12.98 41.55 54.80
CA GLU A 698 -12.93 42.60 55.83
C GLU A 698 -11.52 43.21 55.96
N LEU A 699 -10.46 42.39 55.90
CA LEU A 699 -9.08 42.88 55.94
C LEU A 699 -8.70 43.70 54.69
N VAL A 700 -9.15 43.30 53.50
CA VAL A 700 -8.91 44.05 52.25
C VAL A 700 -9.66 45.38 52.28
N THR A 701 -10.95 45.37 52.62
CA THR A 701 -11.76 46.59 52.73
C THR A 701 -11.29 47.54 53.83
N SER A 702 -10.71 47.03 54.93
CA SER A 702 -10.08 47.87 55.97
C SER A 702 -8.76 48.50 55.52
N ARG A 703 -7.96 47.81 54.69
CA ARG A 703 -6.72 48.38 54.11
C ARG A 703 -7.01 49.42 53.04
N GLU A 704 -8.05 49.24 52.25
CA GLU A 704 -8.50 50.22 51.24
C GLU A 704 -9.14 51.47 51.85
N ARG A 705 -9.63 51.40 53.11
CA ARG A 705 -10.12 52.58 53.86
C ARG A 705 -9.02 53.35 54.59
N ASN A 706 -7.86 52.73 54.82
CA ASN A 706 -6.74 53.31 55.59
C ASN A 706 -5.59 53.80 54.69
N ASN A 707 -5.67 53.57 53.38
CA ASN A 707 -4.90 54.25 52.33
C ASN A 707 -5.80 55.26 51.64
#